data_AF-B4RNY3-F1
#
_entry.id   AF-B4RNY3-F1
#
_cell.length_a   1.000
_cell.length_b   1.000
_cell.length_c   1.000
_cell.angle_alpha   90.00
_cell.angle_beta   90.00
_cell.angle_gamma   90.00
#
_symmetry.space_group_name_H-M   'P 1'
#
loop_
_entity.id
_entity.type
_entity.pdbx_description
1 polymer ?
#
loop_
_entity_poly.entity_id
_entity_poly.type
_entity_poly.pdbx_seq_one_letter_code
_entity_poly.pdbx_strand_id
1 'polypeptide(L)'
;MRNASLAVLREIGVDTGGSNVQFAVNPENGEMIVIEMNPRVSRSSALASKATGFPIAKVAAKLAVGFTLDELRNDITGGRTPASFEPSIDYVVTKIPRFAFEKFPAADDRLTTQMKSVGEVMAMGRTIQESFQKALRGLETGLCGFNPRSEDKAEIRRELANPGPERMLFVADAFRAGFTPEEIHEICAIDPWFLAQIEDLMKEEKSVSDGQLQDLDYAALRRLKRKGFSDKRLAQLLNVSEKEVREHRYALKLHPVYKRVDTCAAEFATETAYLYSTYEEECESRPSDRKKVMILGGGPNRIGQGIEFDYCCVHAALALRESGFETIMVNCNPETVSTDFDTSDRLYFEPLTLEDVLEIVRTENPWGVIVHYGGQTPLKLANALVENGVNIIGTSADSIDAAEDRERFQKVLNDLGLRQPPNRIAHNEEEALVKAEEIGYPLVVRPSYVLGGRAMQIVHSAEALQKYMREAVQVSEDSPVLLDFFLNNAIEVDVDCVSDGKDVVIGGIMQHVEQAGIHSGDSGCSLPPYSLSEEIQDEIRRQTKAMAYALGVVGLMNVQFAVQDGVVFVLEVNPRASRTVPFVSKATGVPLAKVGARCMAGISLKEQGVEKEVVPDFYAVKEAVFPFIKFPGVDTILSPEMRSTGEVMGVGASFGEAYYKAQLGAGERLNPTGKIFLSVREEDKERVIKTAKNFQALGYGICATRGTAQYLTEHGLIVQAINKVPEGRPHIGDALKNGEIALVVNTVSSDPQSVSDSHIIRQSALQQRVPQYTTTAGGEAMSEGAKSRDYLGVYSVQELHGRLKNRN
;
A
#
# COMPACT_ATOMS: atom_id res chain seq x y z
N MET A 1 -0.42 35.97 -10.77
CA MET A 1 -0.46 34.49 -10.84
C MET A 1 -1.27 33.98 -12.03
N ARG A 2 -2.62 34.07 -12.03
CA ARG A 2 -3.49 33.56 -13.12
C ARG A 2 -3.02 33.91 -14.55
N ASN A 3 -2.81 35.20 -14.84
CA ASN A 3 -2.34 35.65 -16.15
C ASN A 3 -0.98 35.05 -16.54
N ALA A 4 -0.06 34.90 -15.57
CA ALA A 4 1.26 34.33 -15.80
C ALA A 4 1.17 32.83 -16.13
N SER A 5 0.29 32.07 -15.46
CA SER A 5 0.06 30.66 -15.81
C SER A 5 -0.36 30.50 -17.27
N LEU A 6 -1.33 31.30 -17.73
CA LEU A 6 -1.79 31.27 -19.12
C LEU A 6 -0.67 31.68 -20.11
N ALA A 7 0.12 32.69 -19.76
CA ALA A 7 1.25 33.14 -20.59
C ALA A 7 2.34 32.05 -20.70
N VAL A 8 2.65 31.34 -19.62
CA VAL A 8 3.62 30.23 -19.63
C VAL A 8 3.17 29.10 -20.53
N LEU A 9 1.90 28.68 -20.46
CA LEU A 9 1.39 27.62 -21.35
C LEU A 9 1.48 28.02 -22.83
N ARG A 10 1.11 29.26 -23.15
CA ARG A 10 1.19 29.81 -24.52
C ARG A 10 2.63 29.86 -25.03
N GLU A 11 3.57 30.31 -24.20
CA GLU A 11 4.98 30.41 -24.57
C GLU A 11 5.62 29.03 -24.78
N ILE A 12 5.27 28.06 -23.93
CA ILE A 12 5.77 26.68 -24.06
C ILE A 12 5.08 25.92 -25.21
N GLY A 13 3.93 26.39 -25.69
CA GLY A 13 3.19 25.79 -26.80
C GLY A 13 2.31 24.60 -26.39
N VAL A 14 1.73 24.62 -25.19
CA VAL A 14 0.73 23.61 -24.79
C VAL A 14 -0.66 24.09 -25.19
N ASP A 15 -1.06 23.80 -26.43
CA ASP A 15 -2.31 24.30 -27.03
C ASP A 15 -3.54 23.41 -26.77
N THR A 16 -3.35 22.11 -26.52
CA THR A 16 -4.43 21.10 -26.54
C THR A 16 -4.42 20.16 -25.33
N GLY A 17 -4.15 20.68 -24.12
CA GLY A 17 -4.16 19.87 -22.91
C GLY A 17 -4.03 20.65 -21.60
N GLY A 18 -4.06 19.93 -20.48
CA GLY A 18 -3.83 20.49 -19.15
C GLY A 18 -2.34 20.53 -18.77
N SER A 19 -1.95 21.50 -17.94
CA SER A 19 -0.60 21.61 -17.38
C SER A 19 -0.65 22.14 -15.95
N ASN A 20 0.42 21.90 -15.18
CA ASN A 20 0.61 22.48 -13.85
C ASN A 20 1.73 23.53 -13.90
N VAL A 21 1.50 24.71 -13.32
CA VAL A 21 2.50 25.79 -13.21
C VAL A 21 2.71 26.12 -11.73
N GLN A 22 3.96 26.23 -11.30
CA GLN A 22 4.33 26.48 -9.91
C GLN A 22 4.96 27.86 -9.74
N PHE A 23 4.70 28.48 -8.58
CA PHE A 23 5.18 29.81 -8.24
C PHE A 23 5.73 29.83 -6.81
N ALA A 24 6.70 30.72 -6.57
CA ALA A 24 7.01 31.22 -5.23
C ALA A 24 6.51 32.67 -5.14
N VAL A 25 5.92 33.04 -4.00
CA VAL A 25 5.45 34.39 -3.72
C VAL A 25 6.10 34.86 -2.43
N ASN A 26 6.77 36.02 -2.46
CA ASN A 26 7.33 36.63 -1.26
C ASN A 26 6.17 37.22 -0.43
N PRO A 27 5.96 36.78 0.83
CA PRO A 27 4.85 37.24 1.65
C PRO A 27 4.95 38.72 2.04
N GLU A 28 6.14 39.33 2.03
CA GLU A 28 6.33 40.72 2.47
C GLU A 28 5.87 41.75 1.44
N ASN A 29 6.03 41.43 0.14
CA ASN A 29 5.85 42.41 -0.94
C ASN A 29 5.07 41.89 -2.15
N GLY A 30 4.72 40.60 -2.17
CA GLY A 30 3.98 39.97 -3.27
C GLY A 30 4.80 39.70 -4.53
N GLU A 31 6.13 39.84 -4.47
CA GLU A 31 7.02 39.45 -5.58
C GLU A 31 6.79 37.99 -5.94
N MET A 32 6.59 37.71 -7.23
CA MET A 32 6.18 36.40 -7.73
C MET A 32 7.19 35.86 -8.73
N ILE A 33 7.70 34.66 -8.47
CA ILE A 33 8.67 33.96 -9.31
C ILE A 33 8.03 32.68 -9.85
N VAL A 34 8.15 32.43 -11.16
CA VAL A 34 7.77 31.15 -11.77
C VAL A 34 8.86 30.12 -11.46
N ILE A 35 8.48 28.96 -10.91
CA ILE A 35 9.42 27.90 -10.52
C ILE A 35 9.59 26.88 -11.65
N GLU A 36 8.49 26.27 -12.06
CA GLU A 36 8.47 25.28 -13.14
C GLU A 36 7.09 25.18 -13.79
N MET A 37 7.03 24.51 -14.94
CA MET A 37 5.78 24.04 -15.54
C MET A 37 5.90 22.57 -15.94
N ASN A 38 4.83 21.81 -15.74
CA ASN A 38 4.74 20.40 -16.07
C ASN A 38 3.75 20.24 -17.23
N PRO A 39 4.20 19.93 -18.47
CA PRO A 39 3.36 19.90 -19.67
C PRO A 39 2.58 18.57 -19.80
N ARG A 40 1.90 18.18 -18.72
CA ARG A 40 1.13 16.93 -18.61
C ARG A 40 0.23 16.95 -17.37
N VAL A 41 -0.63 15.95 -17.26
CA VAL A 41 -1.27 15.60 -15.99
C VAL A 41 -0.23 15.25 -14.92
N SER A 42 -0.57 15.53 -13.67
CA SER A 42 0.26 15.38 -12.48
C SER A 42 -0.57 14.92 -11.29
N ARG A 43 0.10 14.54 -10.18
CA ARG A 43 -0.57 14.29 -8.90
C ARG A 43 -1.43 15.49 -8.47
N SER A 44 -0.96 16.71 -8.71
CA SER A 44 -1.72 17.93 -8.43
C SER A 44 -2.94 18.08 -9.33
N SER A 45 -2.90 17.59 -10.58
CA SER A 45 -4.11 17.58 -11.44
C SER A 45 -5.13 16.54 -10.98
N ALA A 46 -4.70 15.39 -10.45
CA ALA A 46 -5.61 14.41 -9.86
C ALA A 46 -6.28 15.01 -8.61
N LEU A 47 -5.47 15.56 -7.69
CA LEU A 47 -5.96 16.29 -6.52
C LEU A 47 -6.94 17.41 -6.90
N ALA A 48 -6.59 18.26 -7.87
CA ALA A 48 -7.47 19.34 -8.31
C ALA A 48 -8.78 18.81 -8.93
N SER A 49 -8.72 17.70 -9.68
CA SER A 49 -9.91 17.07 -10.25
C SER A 49 -10.84 16.56 -9.15
N LYS A 50 -10.30 15.93 -8.10
CA LYS A 50 -11.10 15.49 -6.95
C LYS A 50 -11.61 16.66 -6.12
N ALA A 51 -10.79 17.69 -5.92
CA ALA A 51 -11.16 18.86 -5.13
C ALA A 51 -12.30 19.65 -5.76
N THR A 52 -12.29 19.80 -7.08
CA THR A 52 -13.27 20.63 -7.80
C THR A 52 -14.45 19.84 -8.34
N GLY A 53 -14.27 18.54 -8.63
CA GLY A 53 -15.19 17.74 -9.42
C GLY A 53 -14.99 17.87 -10.94
N PHE A 54 -14.01 18.67 -11.40
CA PHE A 54 -13.71 18.85 -12.83
C PHE A 54 -12.72 17.76 -13.33
N PRO A 55 -13.08 16.91 -14.30
CA PRO A 55 -12.25 15.76 -14.68
C PRO A 55 -11.14 16.15 -15.67
N ILE A 56 -10.05 16.76 -15.17
CA ILE A 56 -8.97 17.37 -15.98
C ILE A 56 -8.42 16.41 -17.04
N ALA A 57 -8.09 15.16 -16.67
CA ALA A 57 -7.52 14.19 -17.60
C ALA A 57 -8.50 13.79 -18.73
N LYS A 58 -9.79 13.64 -18.39
CA LYS A 58 -10.87 13.30 -19.34
C LYS A 58 -11.07 14.43 -20.36
N VAL A 59 -11.04 15.69 -19.89
CA VAL A 59 -11.15 16.88 -20.73
C VAL A 59 -9.90 17.05 -21.60
N ALA A 60 -8.70 16.91 -21.02
CA ALA A 60 -7.43 17.00 -21.74
C ALA A 60 -7.32 15.96 -22.86
N ALA A 61 -7.78 14.73 -22.64
CA ALA A 61 -7.80 13.70 -23.67
C ALA A 61 -8.70 14.07 -24.87
N LYS A 62 -9.84 14.73 -24.63
CA LYS A 62 -10.74 15.20 -25.71
C LYS A 62 -10.15 16.40 -26.46
N LEU A 63 -9.54 17.35 -25.74
CA LEU A 63 -8.84 18.49 -26.36
C LEU A 63 -7.72 18.01 -27.30
N ALA A 64 -6.97 16.98 -26.90
CA ALA A 64 -5.88 16.42 -27.70
C ALA A 64 -6.32 15.86 -29.07
N VAL A 65 -7.62 15.53 -29.24
CA VAL A 65 -8.19 15.05 -30.51
C VAL A 65 -9.04 16.11 -31.23
N GLY A 66 -8.87 17.39 -30.87
CA GLY A 66 -9.38 18.52 -31.62
C GLY A 66 -10.66 19.17 -31.08
N PHE A 67 -11.22 18.71 -29.96
CA PHE A 67 -12.31 19.40 -29.30
C PHE A 67 -11.85 20.74 -28.70
N THR A 68 -12.78 21.68 -28.54
CA THR A 68 -12.58 22.89 -27.72
C THR A 68 -13.35 22.81 -26.40
N LEU A 69 -12.97 23.62 -25.41
CA LEU A 69 -13.59 23.57 -24.07
C LEU A 69 -15.10 23.88 -24.09
N ASP A 70 -15.56 24.72 -25.01
CA ASP A 70 -16.96 25.14 -25.17
C ASP A 70 -17.83 24.06 -25.83
N GLU A 71 -17.24 23.14 -26.60
CA GLU A 71 -17.92 21.98 -27.17
C GLU A 71 -18.16 20.88 -26.12
N LEU A 72 -17.32 20.85 -25.08
CA LEU A 72 -17.40 19.86 -24.02
C LEU A 72 -18.39 20.30 -22.94
N ARG A 73 -19.09 19.32 -22.35
CA ARG A 73 -20.06 19.53 -21.28
C ARG A 73 -19.42 19.23 -19.92
N ASN A 74 -19.85 19.93 -18.88
CA ASN A 74 -19.45 19.67 -17.51
C ASN A 74 -20.23 18.47 -16.96
N ASP A 75 -19.50 17.40 -16.59
CA ASP A 75 -20.08 16.11 -16.23
C ASP A 75 -21.03 16.20 -15.02
N ILE A 76 -20.62 16.88 -13.95
CA ILE A 76 -21.35 16.82 -12.68
C ILE A 76 -22.58 17.75 -12.60
N THR A 77 -22.63 18.82 -13.41
CA THR A 77 -23.86 19.64 -13.54
C THR A 77 -24.89 19.01 -14.48
N GLY A 78 -24.70 17.73 -14.85
CA GLY A 78 -25.57 17.01 -15.78
C GLY A 78 -25.45 17.49 -17.22
N GLY A 79 -24.27 18.01 -17.59
CA GLY A 79 -24.01 18.57 -18.91
C GLY A 79 -24.73 19.89 -19.23
N ARG A 80 -25.30 20.55 -18.21
CA ARG A 80 -26.01 21.83 -18.37
C ARG A 80 -25.07 22.99 -18.67
N THR A 81 -23.85 22.97 -18.11
CA THR A 81 -22.80 23.97 -18.33
C THR A 81 -21.69 23.42 -19.24
N PRO A 82 -20.94 24.27 -19.97
CA PRO A 82 -19.78 23.83 -20.75
C PRO A 82 -18.59 23.51 -19.84
N ALA A 83 -17.53 22.90 -20.39
CA ALA A 83 -16.25 22.72 -19.70
C ALA A 83 -15.37 23.99 -19.71
N SER A 84 -15.75 25.02 -20.47
CA SER A 84 -15.08 26.32 -20.58
C SER A 84 -15.41 27.28 -19.43
N PHE A 85 -15.05 26.91 -18.21
CA PHE A 85 -15.24 27.74 -17.01
C PHE A 85 -14.13 27.50 -15.97
N GLU A 86 -14.07 28.36 -14.96
CA GLU A 86 -13.21 28.14 -13.78
C GLU A 86 -14.09 27.65 -12.62
N PRO A 87 -13.85 26.45 -12.06
CA PRO A 87 -14.62 25.96 -10.94
C PRO A 87 -14.56 26.90 -9.72
N SER A 88 -15.71 27.05 -9.06
CA SER A 88 -15.84 27.69 -7.76
C SER A 88 -16.23 26.63 -6.73
N ILE A 89 -15.58 26.63 -5.57
CA ILE A 89 -15.87 25.70 -4.47
C ILE A 89 -16.29 26.50 -3.24
N ASP A 90 -17.27 25.99 -2.50
CA ASP A 90 -17.79 26.59 -1.27
C ASP A 90 -17.32 25.82 -0.01
N TYR A 91 -16.21 25.12 -0.15
CA TYR A 91 -15.54 24.34 0.88
C TYR A 91 -14.02 24.46 0.75
N VAL A 92 -13.31 23.94 1.76
CA VAL A 92 -11.86 23.84 1.78
C VAL A 92 -11.47 22.39 1.59
N VAL A 93 -10.45 22.17 0.76
CA VAL A 93 -9.82 20.86 0.57
C VAL A 93 -8.44 20.86 1.19
N THR A 94 -8.13 19.85 1.99
CA THR A 94 -6.81 19.65 2.59
C THR A 94 -6.24 18.32 2.14
N LYS A 95 -4.98 18.34 1.69
CA LYS A 95 -4.22 17.13 1.36
C LYS A 95 -3.01 17.00 2.28
N ILE A 96 -2.82 15.82 2.87
CA ILE A 96 -1.67 15.50 3.73
C ILE A 96 -0.92 14.31 3.11
N PRO A 97 0.41 14.40 2.91
CA PRO A 97 1.21 13.28 2.41
C PRO A 97 1.36 12.17 3.46
N ARG A 98 1.35 10.91 3.01
CA ARG A 98 1.65 9.71 3.81
C ARG A 98 3.09 9.28 3.57
N PHE A 99 3.87 9.11 4.64
CA PHE A 99 5.27 8.65 4.61
C PHE A 99 5.40 7.22 5.10
N ALA A 100 6.55 6.57 4.98
CA ALA A 100 6.80 5.23 5.53
C ALA A 100 8.23 5.10 6.07
N PHE A 101 8.74 6.12 6.76
CA PHE A 101 10.12 6.16 7.27
C PHE A 101 10.42 5.06 8.29
N GLU A 102 9.40 4.55 8.98
CA GLU A 102 9.51 3.41 9.88
C GLU A 102 10.06 2.14 9.19
N LYS A 103 9.89 2.03 7.87
CA LYS A 103 10.42 0.92 7.05
C LYS A 103 11.86 1.15 6.58
N PHE A 104 12.38 2.35 6.80
CA PHE A 104 13.69 2.81 6.34
C PHE A 104 14.43 3.55 7.46
N PRO A 105 14.76 2.89 8.59
CA PRO A 105 15.30 3.55 9.78
C PRO A 105 16.65 4.26 9.56
N ALA A 106 17.41 3.85 8.53
CA ALA A 106 18.67 4.49 8.14
C ALA A 106 18.49 5.68 7.16
N ALA A 107 17.27 5.94 6.69
CA ALA A 107 17.00 7.07 5.82
C ALA A 107 16.97 8.38 6.62
N ASP A 108 17.48 9.44 6.01
CA ASP A 108 17.16 10.80 6.46
C ASP A 108 15.65 11.04 6.30
N ASP A 109 14.96 11.27 7.42
CA ASP A 109 13.52 11.45 7.51
C ASP A 109 13.07 12.91 7.33
N ARG A 110 14.02 13.83 7.12
CA ARG A 110 13.72 15.24 6.90
C ARG A 110 13.17 15.49 5.51
N LEU A 111 12.18 16.38 5.43
CA LEU A 111 11.52 16.77 4.19
C LEU A 111 12.38 17.79 3.44
N THR A 112 12.50 17.57 2.13
CA THR A 112 13.31 18.40 1.22
C THR A 112 12.64 18.47 -0.15
N THR A 113 13.29 19.07 -1.14
CA THR A 113 12.78 19.20 -2.51
C THR A 113 12.60 17.85 -3.22
N GLN A 114 13.36 16.82 -2.81
CA GLN A 114 13.16 15.44 -3.24
C GLN A 114 12.04 14.78 -2.43
N MET A 115 11.01 14.30 -3.11
CA MET A 115 9.89 13.60 -2.47
C MET A 115 10.29 12.27 -1.84
N LYS A 116 9.77 12.05 -0.64
CA LYS A 116 9.91 10.83 0.17
C LYS A 116 8.55 10.23 0.61
N SER A 117 7.42 10.88 0.30
CA SER A 117 6.07 10.34 0.61
C SER A 117 5.69 9.20 -0.33
N VAL A 118 4.91 8.25 0.17
CA VAL A 118 4.46 7.03 -0.52
C VAL A 118 2.99 7.08 -0.93
N GLY A 119 2.25 8.11 -0.48
CA GLY A 119 0.87 8.36 -0.86
C GLY A 119 0.35 9.67 -0.27
N GLU A 120 -0.96 9.87 -0.30
CA GLU A 120 -1.62 11.05 0.21
C GLU A 120 -3.09 10.79 0.58
N VAL A 121 -3.58 11.52 1.59
CA VAL A 121 -4.99 11.60 1.95
C VAL A 121 -5.51 12.97 1.57
N MET A 122 -6.77 13.05 1.14
CA MET A 122 -7.51 14.29 0.96
C MET A 122 -8.73 14.30 1.88
N ALA A 123 -9.13 15.47 2.35
CA ALA A 123 -10.41 15.68 3.01
C ALA A 123 -11.04 16.99 2.57
N MET A 124 -12.35 17.09 2.75
CA MET A 124 -13.13 18.30 2.51
C MET A 124 -13.86 18.70 3.79
N GLY A 125 -13.91 20.01 4.06
CA GLY A 125 -14.70 20.59 5.14
C GLY A 125 -15.15 22.00 4.76
N ARG A 126 -16.21 22.51 5.40
CA ARG A 126 -16.69 23.89 5.18
C ARG A 126 -15.75 24.94 5.74
N THR A 127 -14.83 24.52 6.60
CA THR A 127 -13.76 25.34 7.17
C THR A 127 -12.42 24.63 7.03
N ILE A 128 -11.33 25.40 7.09
CA ILE A 128 -9.98 24.83 7.10
C ILE A 128 -9.74 23.93 8.31
N GLN A 129 -10.25 24.29 9.48
CA GLN A 129 -10.13 23.49 10.71
C GLN A 129 -10.79 22.12 10.53
N GLU A 130 -12.03 22.10 10.02
CA GLU A 130 -12.76 20.86 9.75
C GLU A 130 -12.02 19.98 8.72
N SER A 131 -11.65 20.57 7.59
CA SER A 131 -10.94 19.87 6.51
C SER A 131 -9.61 19.29 6.99
N PHE A 132 -8.83 20.05 7.78
CA PHE A 132 -7.53 19.62 8.27
C PHE A 132 -7.63 18.49 9.28
N GLN A 133 -8.55 18.57 10.25
CA GLN A 133 -8.74 17.50 11.24
C GLN A 133 -9.29 16.22 10.60
N LYS A 134 -10.15 16.33 9.57
CA LYS A 134 -10.58 15.19 8.74
C LYS A 134 -9.39 14.53 8.03
N ALA A 135 -8.51 15.33 7.42
CA ALA A 135 -7.33 14.81 6.75
C ALA A 135 -6.37 14.12 7.74
N LEU A 136 -6.17 14.66 8.94
CA LEU A 136 -5.34 14.02 9.97
C LEU A 136 -5.88 12.66 10.39
N ARG A 137 -7.18 12.56 10.72
CA ARG A 137 -7.76 11.27 11.14
C ARG A 137 -7.90 10.25 10.02
N GLY A 138 -7.99 10.71 8.76
CA GLY A 138 -7.98 9.85 7.57
C GLY A 138 -6.59 9.43 7.09
N LEU A 139 -5.52 9.82 7.79
CA LEU A 139 -4.13 9.57 7.35
C LEU A 139 -3.68 8.12 7.57
N GLU A 140 -4.45 7.31 8.31
CA GLU A 140 -4.13 5.91 8.60
C GLU A 140 -2.77 5.75 9.32
N THR A 141 -2.53 6.64 10.28
CA THR A 141 -1.35 6.66 11.18
C THR A 141 -1.75 6.59 12.66
N GLY A 142 -3.04 6.34 12.96
CA GLY A 142 -3.58 6.31 14.32
C GLY A 142 -3.95 7.69 14.89
N LEU A 143 -3.74 8.76 14.13
CA LEU A 143 -4.16 10.10 14.51
C LEU A 143 -5.69 10.20 14.56
N CYS A 144 -6.20 10.99 15.49
CA CYS A 144 -7.62 11.33 15.62
C CYS A 144 -7.87 12.85 15.56
N GLY A 145 -6.81 13.62 15.35
CA GLY A 145 -6.75 15.07 15.36
C GLY A 145 -5.30 15.50 15.56
N PHE A 146 -5.08 16.63 16.22
CA PHE A 146 -3.75 17.07 16.63
C PHE A 146 -3.28 16.29 17.87
N ASN A 147 -2.91 15.02 17.73
CA ASN A 147 -2.38 14.24 18.85
C ASN A 147 -1.05 14.85 19.37
N PRO A 148 -0.84 14.93 20.70
CA PRO A 148 0.42 15.42 21.27
C PRO A 148 1.62 14.55 20.92
N ARG A 149 2.80 15.15 20.76
CA ARG A 149 4.08 14.47 20.51
C ARG A 149 5.11 14.72 21.60
N SER A 150 5.33 15.98 21.96
CA SER A 150 6.36 16.36 22.95
C SER A 150 5.94 17.58 23.76
N GLU A 151 6.39 17.61 25.01
CA GLU A 151 6.32 18.79 25.88
C GLU A 151 7.68 19.51 25.96
N ASP A 152 8.75 18.91 25.41
CA ASP A 152 10.09 19.50 25.41
C ASP A 152 10.19 20.61 24.36
N LYS A 153 10.32 21.85 24.83
CA LYS A 153 10.47 23.04 23.98
C LYS A 153 11.68 22.96 23.05
N ALA A 154 12.76 22.28 23.45
CA ALA A 154 13.96 22.15 22.61
C ALA A 154 13.70 21.22 21.42
N GLU A 155 13.05 20.08 21.67
CA GLU A 155 12.60 19.17 20.62
C GLU A 155 11.58 19.83 19.69
N ILE A 156 10.55 20.47 20.24
CA ILE A 156 9.53 21.20 19.45
C ILE A 156 10.21 22.20 18.51
N ARG A 157 11.13 23.04 19.02
CA ARG A 157 11.85 24.02 18.20
C ARG A 157 12.68 23.35 17.10
N ARG A 158 13.31 22.19 17.38
CA ARG A 158 14.07 21.42 16.39
C ARG A 158 13.16 20.90 15.26
N GLU A 159 12.01 20.33 15.59
CA GLU A 159 11.06 19.74 14.63
C GLU A 159 10.32 20.80 13.80
N LEU A 160 10.09 21.99 14.37
CA LEU A 160 9.60 23.16 13.62
C LEU A 160 10.63 23.65 12.59
N ALA A 161 11.89 23.78 12.99
CA ALA A 161 12.97 24.29 12.14
C ALA A 161 13.39 23.31 11.04
N ASN A 162 13.37 22.00 11.33
CA ASN A 162 13.81 20.95 10.41
C ASN A 162 12.63 20.03 10.06
N PRO A 163 11.87 20.35 8.99
CA PRO A 163 10.57 19.74 8.75
C PRO A 163 10.67 18.23 8.62
N GLY A 164 10.01 17.52 9.53
CA GLY A 164 9.71 16.10 9.43
C GLY A 164 8.25 15.84 9.01
N PRO A 165 7.84 14.57 8.85
CA PRO A 165 6.48 14.18 8.48
C PRO A 165 5.41 14.64 9.48
N GLU A 166 5.79 14.85 10.74
CA GLU A 166 4.86 15.18 11.84
C GLU A 166 4.89 16.66 12.25
N ARG A 167 5.57 17.54 11.48
CA ARG A 167 5.78 18.95 11.87
C ARG A 167 4.49 19.67 12.29
N MET A 168 3.36 19.37 11.66
CA MET A 168 2.07 20.00 12.00
C MET A 168 1.55 19.63 13.39
N LEU A 169 1.91 18.45 13.91
CA LEU A 169 1.62 18.07 15.30
C LEU A 169 2.52 18.85 16.28
N PHE A 170 3.79 19.05 15.93
CA PHE A 170 4.71 19.89 16.71
C PHE A 170 4.31 21.38 16.71
N VAL A 171 3.65 21.87 15.66
CA VAL A 171 3.02 23.21 15.67
C VAL A 171 1.93 23.30 16.74
N ALA A 172 1.09 22.28 16.87
CA ALA A 172 0.09 22.21 17.94
C ALA A 172 0.75 22.11 19.32
N ASP A 173 1.79 21.30 19.48
CA ASP A 173 2.56 21.21 20.73
C ASP A 173 3.26 22.53 21.09
N ALA A 174 3.73 23.30 20.11
CA ALA A 174 4.30 24.62 20.36
C ALA A 174 3.29 25.56 21.04
N PHE A 175 2.03 25.57 20.57
CA PHE A 175 0.97 26.32 21.25
C PHE A 175 0.66 25.77 22.64
N ARG A 176 0.62 24.45 22.82
CA ARG A 176 0.47 23.83 24.16
C ARG A 176 1.59 24.24 25.12
N ALA A 177 2.81 24.34 24.61
CA ALA A 177 4.01 24.75 25.35
C ALA A 177 4.12 26.29 25.51
N GLY A 178 3.16 27.06 25.00
CA GLY A 178 3.06 28.51 25.18
C GLY A 178 3.93 29.34 24.23
N PHE A 179 4.31 28.81 23.06
CA PHE A 179 4.90 29.62 21.99
C PHE A 179 3.85 30.56 21.40
N THR A 180 4.30 31.74 20.99
CA THR A 180 3.49 32.71 20.25
C THR A 180 3.40 32.34 18.76
N PRO A 181 2.32 32.74 18.04
CA PRO A 181 2.24 32.57 16.59
C PRO A 181 3.45 33.16 15.86
N GLU A 182 3.97 34.30 16.32
CA GLU A 182 5.12 34.98 15.75
C GLU A 182 6.40 34.16 15.88
N GLU A 183 6.66 33.57 17.05
CA GLU A 183 7.80 32.68 17.27
C GLU A 183 7.73 31.44 16.37
N ILE A 184 6.55 30.85 16.22
CA ILE A 184 6.37 29.67 15.35
C ILE A 184 6.60 30.07 13.89
N HIS A 185 6.04 31.19 13.44
CA HIS A 185 6.22 31.70 12.08
C HIS A 185 7.70 31.97 11.79
N GLU A 186 8.43 32.62 12.70
CA GLU A 186 9.86 32.92 12.55
C GLU A 186 10.68 31.64 12.35
N ILE A 187 10.31 30.54 13.03
CA ILE A 187 11.05 29.27 12.95
C ILE A 187 10.77 28.52 11.64
N CYS A 188 9.50 28.45 11.20
CA CYS A 188 9.08 27.50 10.16
C CYS A 188 8.45 28.13 8.90
N ALA A 189 8.26 29.45 8.89
CA ALA A 189 7.66 30.25 7.82
C ALA A 189 6.24 29.82 7.40
N ILE A 190 5.53 29.04 8.23
CA ILE A 190 4.12 28.72 8.00
C ILE A 190 3.30 30.00 8.16
N ASP A 191 2.47 30.32 7.16
CA ASP A 191 1.70 31.57 7.14
C ASP A 191 0.88 31.76 8.43
N PRO A 192 0.90 32.97 9.05
CA PRO A 192 0.19 33.24 10.29
C PRO A 192 -1.30 32.92 10.25
N TRP A 193 -1.92 32.95 9.06
CA TRP A 193 -3.32 32.57 8.90
C TRP A 193 -3.58 31.12 9.33
N PHE A 194 -2.72 30.16 8.93
CA PHE A 194 -2.86 28.77 9.36
C PHE A 194 -2.54 28.59 10.84
N LEU A 195 -1.54 29.32 11.34
CA LEU A 195 -1.14 29.28 12.75
C LEU A 195 -2.28 29.72 13.67
N ALA A 196 -2.99 30.80 13.33
CA ALA A 196 -4.14 31.28 14.08
C ALA A 196 -5.28 30.23 14.17
N GLN A 197 -5.50 29.45 13.10
CA GLN A 197 -6.53 28.40 13.08
C GLN A 197 -6.15 27.23 13.99
N ILE A 198 -4.87 26.86 14.04
CA ILE A 198 -4.38 25.78 14.92
C ILE A 198 -4.37 26.26 16.37
N GLU A 199 -3.95 27.50 16.64
CA GLU A 199 -4.01 28.10 17.98
C GLU A 199 -5.44 28.06 18.55
N ASP A 200 -6.44 28.45 17.74
CA ASP A 200 -7.85 28.39 18.12
C ASP A 200 -8.33 26.96 18.42
N LEU A 201 -7.86 25.95 17.67
CA LEU A 201 -8.12 24.54 18.00
C LEU A 201 -7.50 24.16 19.34
N MET A 202 -6.27 24.60 19.63
CA MET A 202 -5.60 24.31 20.90
C MET A 202 -6.30 24.97 22.09
N LYS A 203 -6.88 26.16 21.90
CA LYS A 203 -7.73 26.82 22.91
C LYS A 203 -8.99 26.00 23.20
N GLU A 204 -9.64 25.45 22.18
CA GLU A 204 -10.79 24.56 22.34
C GLU A 204 -10.39 23.26 23.03
N GLU A 205 -9.27 22.63 22.64
CA GLU A 205 -8.79 21.40 23.29
C GLU A 205 -8.58 21.61 24.80
N LYS A 206 -7.93 22.71 25.18
CA LYS A 206 -7.73 23.07 26.58
C LYS A 206 -9.05 23.28 27.30
N SER A 207 -10.00 23.98 26.69
CA SER A 207 -11.32 24.20 27.27
C SER A 207 -12.09 22.88 27.47
N VAL A 208 -11.91 21.89 26.59
CA VAL A 208 -12.55 20.58 26.72
C VAL A 208 -11.87 19.74 27.79
N SER A 209 -10.54 19.74 27.87
CA SER A 209 -9.80 18.97 28.88
C SER A 209 -10.05 19.42 30.32
N ASP A 210 -10.47 20.66 30.52
CA ASP A 210 -10.80 21.21 31.84
C ASP A 210 -12.22 20.85 32.31
N GLY A 211 -13.05 20.24 31.45
CA GLY A 211 -14.46 19.93 31.70
C GLY A 211 -14.80 18.43 31.72
N GLN A 212 -16.10 18.14 31.70
CA GLN A 212 -16.65 16.77 31.62
C GLN A 212 -17.55 16.62 30.38
N LEU A 213 -17.81 15.37 29.97
CA LEU A 213 -18.66 15.09 28.80
C LEU A 213 -20.06 15.70 28.94
N GLN A 214 -20.61 15.70 30.16
CA GLN A 214 -21.93 16.24 30.46
C GLN A 214 -22.02 17.76 30.31
N ASP A 215 -20.88 18.47 30.35
CA ASP A 215 -20.82 19.92 30.15
C ASP A 215 -20.96 20.29 28.66
N LEU A 216 -20.75 19.34 27.76
CA LEU A 216 -20.87 19.55 26.32
C LEU A 216 -22.34 19.44 25.87
N ASP A 217 -23.09 20.52 26.05
CA ASP A 217 -24.44 20.62 25.48
C ASP A 217 -24.44 20.61 23.93
N TYR A 218 -25.62 20.66 23.31
CA TYR A 218 -25.75 20.67 21.86
C TYR A 218 -24.92 21.78 21.19
N ALA A 219 -24.92 23.00 21.76
CA ALA A 219 -24.24 24.15 21.17
C ALA A 219 -22.71 24.00 21.27
N ALA A 220 -22.21 23.59 22.43
CA ALA A 220 -20.80 23.34 22.65
C ALA A 220 -20.28 22.21 21.77
N LEU A 221 -20.97 21.06 21.76
CA LEU A 221 -20.55 19.91 20.96
C LEU A 221 -20.64 20.22 19.47
N ARG A 222 -21.72 20.87 19.00
CA ARG A 222 -21.84 21.30 17.60
C ARG A 222 -20.70 22.23 17.18
N ARG A 223 -20.28 23.17 18.04
CA ARG A 223 -19.12 24.04 17.78
C ARG A 223 -17.86 23.23 17.56
N LEU A 224 -17.58 22.27 18.43
CA LEU A 224 -16.41 21.38 18.32
C LEU A 224 -16.46 20.51 17.06
N LYS A 225 -17.62 19.91 16.76
CA LYS A 225 -17.80 19.10 15.55
C LYS A 225 -17.63 19.92 14.26
N ARG A 226 -18.12 21.17 14.21
CA ARG A 226 -17.89 22.12 13.10
C ARG A 226 -16.43 22.52 12.91
N LYS A 227 -15.61 22.39 13.95
CA LYS A 227 -14.15 22.56 13.88
C LYS A 227 -13.41 21.27 13.49
N GLY A 228 -14.13 20.17 13.28
CA GLY A 228 -13.60 18.89 12.83
C GLY A 228 -13.13 17.93 13.92
N PHE A 229 -13.38 18.23 15.19
CA PHE A 229 -13.01 17.33 16.29
C PHE A 229 -13.68 15.96 16.12
N SER A 230 -12.90 14.89 16.13
CA SER A 230 -13.43 13.53 16.14
C SER A 230 -13.97 13.15 17.51
N ASP A 231 -14.92 12.22 17.55
CA ASP A 231 -15.43 11.64 18.79
C ASP A 231 -14.27 11.03 19.60
N LYS A 232 -13.30 10.40 18.91
CA LYS A 232 -12.10 9.82 19.53
C LYS A 232 -11.17 10.86 20.15
N ARG A 233 -11.00 12.04 19.53
CA ARG A 233 -10.16 13.11 20.10
C ARG A 233 -10.81 13.74 21.33
N LEU A 234 -12.12 13.98 21.28
CA LEU A 234 -12.89 14.45 22.43
C LEU A 234 -12.84 13.44 23.58
N ALA A 235 -12.95 12.15 23.27
CA ALA A 235 -12.85 11.07 24.24
C ALA A 235 -11.50 11.07 24.96
N GLN A 236 -10.39 11.25 24.22
CA GLN A 236 -9.05 11.38 24.81
C GLN A 236 -8.91 12.60 25.73
N LEU A 237 -9.47 13.74 25.33
CA LEU A 237 -9.39 14.98 26.13
C LEU A 237 -10.21 14.90 27.42
N LEU A 238 -11.36 14.22 27.38
CA LEU A 238 -12.28 14.06 28.50
C LEU A 238 -12.02 12.80 29.35
N ASN A 239 -11.05 11.97 28.94
CA ASN A 239 -10.76 10.68 29.54
C ASN A 239 -12.00 9.76 29.65
N VAL A 240 -12.75 9.65 28.55
CA VAL A 240 -13.91 8.76 28.37
C VAL A 240 -13.69 7.88 27.13
N SER A 241 -14.59 6.93 26.86
CA SER A 241 -14.54 6.14 25.62
C SER A 241 -15.10 6.91 24.42
N GLU A 242 -14.63 6.57 23.21
CA GLU A 242 -15.20 7.09 21.95
C GLU A 242 -16.70 6.81 21.83
N LYS A 243 -17.14 5.65 22.34
CA LYS A 243 -18.54 5.25 22.36
C LYS A 243 -19.40 6.19 23.20
N GLU A 244 -18.93 6.59 24.38
CA GLU A 244 -19.67 7.53 25.24
C GLU A 244 -19.86 8.90 24.57
N VAL A 245 -18.84 9.42 23.89
CA VAL A 245 -18.96 10.68 23.13
C VAL A 245 -19.98 10.53 22.01
N ARG A 246 -19.94 9.42 21.27
CA ARG A 246 -20.89 9.12 20.19
C ARG A 246 -22.33 9.00 20.71
N GLU A 247 -22.54 8.28 21.80
CA GLU A 247 -23.86 8.11 22.42
C GLU A 247 -24.41 9.44 22.93
N HIS A 248 -23.58 10.28 23.54
CA HIS A 248 -23.95 11.63 23.97
C HIS A 248 -24.36 12.50 22.78
N ARG A 249 -23.57 12.46 21.71
CA ARG A 249 -23.87 13.14 20.43
C ARG A 249 -25.21 12.68 19.84
N TYR A 250 -25.52 11.38 19.90
CA TYR A 250 -26.77 10.80 19.39
C TYR A 250 -27.97 11.19 20.25
N ALA A 251 -27.80 11.22 21.58
CA ALA A 251 -28.83 11.68 22.51
C ALA A 251 -29.22 13.14 22.23
N LEU A 252 -28.25 13.97 21.85
CA LEU A 252 -28.44 15.36 21.43
C LEU A 252 -28.94 15.50 19.97
N LYS A 253 -29.09 14.40 19.23
CA LYS A 253 -29.45 14.37 17.80
C LYS A 253 -28.49 15.20 16.93
N LEU A 254 -27.22 15.25 17.30
CA LEU A 254 -26.19 15.98 16.59
C LEU A 254 -25.49 15.06 15.58
N HIS A 255 -25.85 15.19 14.32
CA HIS A 255 -25.28 14.40 13.22
C HIS A 255 -24.68 15.31 12.15
N PRO A 256 -23.69 14.85 11.39
CA PRO A 256 -23.26 15.58 10.21
C PRO A 256 -24.37 15.58 9.16
N VAL A 257 -24.35 16.62 8.34
CA VAL A 257 -25.01 16.66 7.05
C VAL A 257 -23.99 16.35 5.95
N TYR A 258 -24.47 16.01 4.76
CA TYR A 258 -23.60 15.76 3.62
C TYR A 258 -23.86 16.80 2.54
N LYS A 259 -22.79 17.38 2.00
CA LYS A 259 -22.79 18.36 0.93
C LYS A 259 -22.24 17.75 -0.35
N ARG A 260 -22.69 18.25 -1.50
CA ARG A 260 -22.22 17.77 -2.81
C ARG A 260 -21.07 18.61 -3.35
N VAL A 261 -20.18 17.95 -4.08
CA VAL A 261 -19.22 18.60 -4.97
C VAL A 261 -19.90 18.84 -6.31
N ASP A 262 -19.89 20.09 -6.77
CA ASP A 262 -20.69 20.52 -7.93
C ASP A 262 -19.95 21.44 -8.91
N THR A 263 -18.65 21.72 -8.69
CA THR A 263 -17.79 22.65 -9.46
C THR A 263 -18.22 24.12 -9.46
N CYS A 264 -19.35 24.49 -8.87
CA CYS A 264 -19.97 25.80 -9.09
C CYS A 264 -20.53 26.46 -7.83
N ALA A 265 -20.19 25.96 -6.63
CA ALA A 265 -20.59 26.54 -5.35
C ALA A 265 -22.12 26.72 -5.27
N ALA A 266 -22.86 25.67 -5.63
CA ALA A 266 -24.31 25.60 -5.67
C ALA A 266 -25.03 26.56 -6.64
N GLU A 267 -24.32 27.24 -7.56
CA GLU A 267 -24.96 28.06 -8.59
C GLU A 267 -25.87 27.20 -9.50
N PHE A 268 -25.46 25.96 -9.78
CA PHE A 268 -26.21 25.00 -10.57
C PHE A 268 -26.43 23.71 -9.80
N ALA A 269 -27.59 23.08 -10.00
CA ALA A 269 -27.88 21.78 -9.39
C ALA A 269 -26.99 20.66 -9.98
N THR A 270 -26.62 19.71 -9.13
CA THR A 270 -25.92 18.47 -9.49
C THR A 270 -26.77 17.25 -9.12
N GLU A 271 -26.85 16.29 -10.04
CA GLU A 271 -27.44 14.97 -9.76
C GLU A 271 -26.37 13.99 -9.24
N THR A 272 -25.09 14.27 -9.52
CA THR A 272 -23.96 13.44 -9.08
C THR A 272 -23.87 13.44 -7.55
N ALA A 273 -23.90 12.25 -6.95
CA ALA A 273 -23.79 12.06 -5.51
C ALA A 273 -22.31 11.94 -5.09
N TYR A 274 -21.53 13.00 -5.34
CA TYR A 274 -20.15 13.13 -4.85
C TYR A 274 -20.18 13.97 -3.56
N LEU A 275 -20.02 13.32 -2.40
CA LEU A 275 -20.43 13.83 -1.11
C LEU A 275 -19.27 13.94 -0.12
N TYR A 276 -19.37 14.90 0.80
CA TYR A 276 -18.53 14.99 2.00
C TYR A 276 -19.36 15.44 3.21
N SER A 277 -18.97 15.00 4.40
CA SER A 277 -19.63 15.32 5.67
C SER A 277 -19.21 16.71 6.19
N THR A 278 -20.15 17.39 6.85
CA THR A 278 -19.90 18.62 7.60
C THR A 278 -21.02 18.85 8.63
N TYR A 279 -20.79 19.69 9.64
CA TYR A 279 -21.79 20.00 10.68
C TYR A 279 -22.55 21.31 10.40
N GLU A 280 -23.16 21.39 9.21
CA GLU A 280 -24.06 22.47 8.77
C GLU A 280 -25.55 22.10 8.92
N GLU A 281 -26.45 22.93 8.39
CA GLU A 281 -27.91 22.77 8.55
C GLU A 281 -28.55 21.80 7.53
N GLU A 282 -28.31 21.98 6.23
CA GLU A 282 -29.00 21.24 5.17
C GLU A 282 -28.20 20.01 4.70
N CYS A 283 -28.86 18.85 4.59
CA CYS A 283 -28.29 17.62 4.05
C CYS A 283 -28.72 17.36 2.60
N GLU A 284 -27.74 17.19 1.72
CA GLU A 284 -27.91 16.95 0.28
C GLU A 284 -27.66 15.49 -0.13
N SER A 285 -27.47 14.59 0.85
CA SER A 285 -27.27 13.16 0.59
C SER A 285 -28.42 12.62 -0.28
N ARG A 286 -29.68 12.83 0.11
CA ARG A 286 -30.88 12.35 -0.62
C ARG A 286 -30.74 10.85 -0.96
N PRO A 287 -30.65 9.96 0.06
CA PRO A 287 -30.50 8.52 -0.14
C PRO A 287 -31.71 7.95 -0.89
N SER A 288 -31.49 6.94 -1.74
CA SER A 288 -32.58 6.24 -2.46
C SER A 288 -33.12 5.03 -1.67
N ASP A 289 -34.20 4.41 -2.15
CA ASP A 289 -34.75 3.16 -1.58
C ASP A 289 -34.20 1.89 -2.27
N ARG A 290 -33.26 2.02 -3.22
CA ARG A 290 -32.65 0.86 -3.89
C ARG A 290 -31.89 0.00 -2.88
N LYS A 291 -31.71 -1.28 -3.22
CA LYS A 291 -30.87 -2.20 -2.42
C LYS A 291 -29.40 -1.79 -2.56
N LYS A 292 -28.83 -1.25 -1.49
CA LYS A 292 -27.49 -0.65 -1.48
C LYS A 292 -26.40 -1.59 -0.98
N VAL A 293 -25.24 -1.57 -1.63
CA VAL A 293 -24.01 -2.17 -1.08
C VAL A 293 -22.97 -1.08 -0.91
N MET A 294 -22.47 -0.95 0.32
CA MET A 294 -21.38 -0.04 0.66
C MET A 294 -20.05 -0.77 0.56
N ILE A 295 -19.05 -0.11 -0.03
CA ILE A 295 -17.70 -0.64 -0.23
C ILE A 295 -16.73 0.33 0.45
N LEU A 296 -15.99 -0.18 1.43
CA LEU A 296 -14.99 0.60 2.14
C LEU A 296 -13.64 0.48 1.42
N GLY A 297 -13.08 1.62 1.02
CA GLY A 297 -11.76 1.72 0.42
C GLY A 297 -10.63 1.53 1.44
N GLY A 298 -9.40 1.84 1.03
CA GLY A 298 -8.21 1.67 1.87
C GLY A 298 -7.65 2.95 2.48
N GLY A 299 -8.08 4.13 2.03
CA GLY A 299 -7.47 5.41 2.41
C GLY A 299 -6.14 5.65 1.66
N PRO A 300 -5.23 6.49 2.19
CA PRO A 300 -4.00 6.90 1.50
C PRO A 300 -3.10 5.70 1.19
N ASN A 301 -2.57 5.59 -0.03
CA ASN A 301 -1.61 4.52 -0.35
C ASN A 301 -0.38 4.55 0.58
N ARG A 302 0.15 3.36 0.89
CA ARG A 302 1.40 3.15 1.66
C ARG A 302 2.02 1.80 1.29
N ILE A 303 3.28 1.59 1.64
CA ILE A 303 3.96 0.31 1.41
C ILE A 303 3.17 -0.82 2.07
N GLY A 304 2.82 -1.84 1.28
CA GLY A 304 1.96 -2.95 1.70
C GLY A 304 0.46 -2.74 1.48
N GLN A 305 0.01 -1.51 1.21
CA GLN A 305 -1.37 -1.11 0.91
C GLN A 305 -1.41 -0.11 -0.23
N GLY A 306 -1.31 -0.63 -1.45
CA GLY A 306 -1.27 0.16 -2.67
C GLY A 306 -2.57 0.10 -3.47
N ILE A 307 -2.39 0.34 -4.77
CA ILE A 307 -3.46 0.42 -5.78
C ILE A 307 -4.18 -0.92 -6.00
N GLU A 308 -3.62 -2.03 -5.55
CA GLU A 308 -4.17 -3.36 -5.73
C GLU A 308 -5.52 -3.50 -4.99
N PHE A 309 -5.63 -2.86 -3.83
CA PHE A 309 -6.87 -2.79 -3.05
C PHE A 309 -7.90 -1.83 -3.68
N ASP A 310 -7.43 -0.72 -4.25
CA ASP A 310 -8.29 0.20 -5.03
C ASP A 310 -8.91 -0.53 -6.23
N TYR A 311 -8.11 -1.29 -6.97
CA TYR A 311 -8.56 -2.14 -8.08
C TYR A 311 -9.70 -3.07 -7.65
N CYS A 312 -9.55 -3.73 -6.50
CA CYS A 312 -10.58 -4.62 -5.97
C CYS A 312 -11.87 -3.86 -5.65
N CYS A 313 -11.77 -2.70 -4.97
CA CYS A 313 -12.92 -1.86 -4.63
C CYS A 313 -13.66 -1.35 -5.87
N VAL A 314 -12.93 -0.90 -6.90
CA VAL A 314 -13.49 -0.48 -8.19
C VAL A 314 -14.24 -1.64 -8.84
N HIS A 315 -13.62 -2.82 -8.90
CA HIS A 315 -14.25 -3.99 -9.50
C HIS A 315 -15.50 -4.46 -8.75
N ALA A 316 -15.53 -4.34 -7.42
CA ALA A 316 -16.75 -4.60 -6.64
C ALA A 316 -17.87 -3.63 -7.01
N ALA A 317 -17.60 -2.32 -7.05
CA ALA A 317 -18.59 -1.31 -7.40
C ALA A 317 -19.14 -1.56 -8.82
N LEU A 318 -18.26 -1.79 -9.79
CA LEU A 318 -18.68 -2.08 -11.17
C LEU A 318 -19.53 -3.36 -11.24
N ALA A 319 -19.09 -4.45 -10.61
CA ALA A 319 -19.79 -5.74 -10.68
C ALA A 319 -21.17 -5.70 -10.03
N LEU A 320 -21.29 -5.05 -8.87
CA LEU A 320 -22.53 -4.97 -8.12
C LEU A 320 -23.52 -3.99 -8.74
N ARG A 321 -23.03 -2.88 -9.32
CA ARG A 321 -23.85 -1.98 -10.14
C ARG A 321 -24.40 -2.70 -11.38
N GLU A 322 -23.55 -3.47 -12.08
CA GLU A 322 -23.97 -4.36 -13.18
C GLU A 322 -25.02 -5.40 -12.73
N SER A 323 -24.95 -5.86 -11.47
CA SER A 323 -25.91 -6.78 -10.85
C SER A 323 -27.17 -6.10 -10.27
N GLY A 324 -27.34 -4.78 -10.45
CA GLY A 324 -28.55 -4.03 -10.09
C GLY A 324 -28.54 -3.37 -8.71
N PHE A 325 -27.47 -3.53 -7.92
CA PHE A 325 -27.34 -2.83 -6.64
C PHE A 325 -27.05 -1.35 -6.85
N GLU A 326 -27.44 -0.53 -5.87
CA GLU A 326 -26.90 0.82 -5.73
C GLU A 326 -25.58 0.74 -4.96
N THR A 327 -24.51 1.19 -5.57
CA THR A 327 -23.16 1.06 -5.02
C THR A 327 -22.71 2.35 -4.34
N ILE A 328 -22.25 2.23 -3.10
CA ILE A 328 -21.76 3.35 -2.30
C ILE A 328 -20.26 3.13 -2.07
N MET A 329 -19.41 4.03 -2.55
CA MET A 329 -17.98 4.01 -2.26
C MET A 329 -17.66 4.96 -1.10
N VAL A 330 -16.87 4.51 -0.14
CA VAL A 330 -16.32 5.35 0.94
C VAL A 330 -14.80 5.28 0.87
N ASN A 331 -14.14 6.37 0.51
CA ASN A 331 -12.68 6.43 0.44
C ASN A 331 -12.18 7.89 0.41
N CYS A 332 -10.93 8.13 0.83
CA CYS A 332 -10.33 9.46 0.93
C CYS A 332 -8.99 9.64 0.17
N ASN A 333 -8.64 8.69 -0.70
CA ASN A 333 -7.42 8.78 -1.50
C ASN A 333 -7.68 9.52 -2.84
N PRO A 334 -7.09 10.70 -3.07
CA PRO A 334 -7.35 11.50 -4.26
C PRO A 334 -6.72 10.94 -5.55
N GLU A 335 -5.76 10.02 -5.44
CA GLU A 335 -5.04 9.44 -6.58
C GLU A 335 -5.81 8.30 -7.27
N THR A 336 -6.90 7.84 -6.65
CA THR A 336 -7.52 6.55 -6.97
C THR A 336 -8.72 6.65 -7.92
N VAL A 337 -9.02 5.51 -8.55
CA VAL A 337 -10.20 5.38 -9.43
C VAL A 337 -11.47 5.14 -8.60
N SER A 338 -11.37 4.53 -7.40
CA SER A 338 -12.54 4.39 -6.52
C SER A 338 -13.16 5.73 -6.14
N THR A 339 -12.35 6.79 -5.98
CA THR A 339 -12.83 8.15 -5.72
C THR A 339 -13.14 8.94 -6.99
N ASP A 340 -13.28 8.28 -8.13
CA ASP A 340 -13.96 8.85 -9.29
C ASP A 340 -15.47 8.70 -9.12
N PHE A 341 -16.21 9.79 -9.33
CA PHE A 341 -17.67 9.79 -9.19
C PHE A 341 -18.35 8.92 -10.27
N ASP A 342 -17.66 8.60 -11.38
CA ASP A 342 -18.15 7.67 -12.40
C ASP A 342 -18.14 6.19 -11.95
N THR A 343 -17.35 5.85 -10.91
CA THR A 343 -17.09 4.47 -10.47
C THR A 343 -18.25 3.84 -9.69
N SER A 344 -18.96 4.63 -8.88
CA SER A 344 -20.04 4.18 -7.99
C SER A 344 -21.30 5.02 -8.22
N ASP A 345 -22.46 4.55 -7.77
CA ASP A 345 -23.68 5.37 -7.82
C ASP A 345 -23.57 6.57 -6.85
N ARG A 346 -22.86 6.39 -5.73
CA ARG A 346 -22.70 7.38 -4.67
C ARG A 346 -21.30 7.30 -4.07
N LEU A 347 -20.59 8.43 -4.03
CA LEU A 347 -19.23 8.52 -3.51
C LEU A 347 -19.22 9.41 -2.27
N TYR A 348 -18.78 8.87 -1.13
CA TYR A 348 -18.47 9.62 0.07
C TYR A 348 -16.95 9.78 0.20
N PHE A 349 -16.45 11.01 0.03
CA PHE A 349 -15.04 11.35 0.18
C PHE A 349 -14.70 11.59 1.66
N GLU A 350 -14.74 10.51 2.43
CA GLU A 350 -14.67 10.57 3.90
C GLU A 350 -13.51 9.75 4.45
N PRO A 351 -12.97 10.14 5.63
CA PRO A 351 -12.04 9.30 6.37
C PRO A 351 -12.64 7.92 6.66
N LEU A 352 -11.81 6.89 6.64
CA LEU A 352 -12.22 5.51 6.95
C LEU A 352 -12.10 5.24 8.45
N THR A 353 -12.86 5.99 9.25
CA THR A 353 -12.95 5.78 10.70
C THR A 353 -14.28 5.16 11.08
N LEU A 354 -14.37 4.56 12.27
CA LEU A 354 -15.63 4.03 12.79
C LEU A 354 -16.71 5.13 12.86
N GLU A 355 -16.35 6.31 13.37
CA GLU A 355 -17.25 7.47 13.45
C GLU A 355 -17.82 7.85 12.08
N ASP A 356 -16.96 8.10 11.11
CA ASP A 356 -17.36 8.62 9.80
C ASP A 356 -18.19 7.56 9.03
N VAL A 357 -17.80 6.28 9.09
CA VAL A 357 -18.53 5.18 8.46
C VAL A 357 -19.91 4.96 9.08
N LEU A 358 -20.03 5.02 10.41
CA LEU A 358 -21.33 4.84 11.09
C LEU A 358 -22.33 5.95 10.73
N GLU A 359 -21.87 7.19 10.54
CA GLU A 359 -22.77 8.27 10.08
C GLU A 359 -23.28 8.07 8.65
N ILE A 360 -22.45 7.50 7.77
CA ILE A 360 -22.88 7.15 6.41
C ILE A 360 -23.86 5.98 6.48
N VAL A 361 -23.59 4.95 7.28
CA VAL A 361 -24.52 3.82 7.50
C VAL A 361 -25.86 4.33 8.04
N ARG A 362 -25.86 5.23 9.02
CA ARG A 362 -27.08 5.86 9.57
C ARG A 362 -27.89 6.59 8.50
N THR A 363 -27.20 7.26 7.57
CA THR A 363 -27.84 8.05 6.50
C THR A 363 -28.33 7.18 5.35
N GLU A 364 -27.56 6.17 4.96
CA GLU A 364 -27.82 5.36 3.77
C GLU A 364 -28.61 4.08 4.04
N ASN A 365 -28.53 3.55 5.26
CA ASN A 365 -29.06 2.25 5.67
C ASN A 365 -28.76 1.14 4.64
N PRO A 366 -27.46 0.87 4.37
CA PRO A 366 -27.07 -0.09 3.33
C PRO A 366 -27.55 -1.51 3.67
N TRP A 367 -27.91 -2.28 2.64
CA TRP A 367 -28.26 -3.69 2.84
C TRP A 367 -27.04 -4.52 3.27
N GLY A 368 -25.85 -4.18 2.77
CA GLY A 368 -24.61 -4.85 3.12
C GLY A 368 -23.39 -3.95 2.96
N VAL A 369 -22.36 -4.23 3.75
CA VAL A 369 -21.06 -3.54 3.72
C VAL A 369 -19.94 -4.53 3.41
N ILE A 370 -19.08 -4.19 2.45
CA ILE A 370 -17.87 -4.94 2.10
C ILE A 370 -16.67 -4.26 2.76
N VAL A 371 -15.96 -5.02 3.61
CA VAL A 371 -14.75 -4.57 4.33
C VAL A 371 -13.47 -5.25 3.84
N HIS A 372 -13.61 -6.28 2.99
CA HIS A 372 -12.53 -7.21 2.64
C HIS A 372 -11.59 -6.70 1.55
N TYR A 373 -11.96 -5.62 0.86
CA TYR A 373 -11.33 -5.20 -0.40
C TYR A 373 -10.38 -4.00 -0.24
N GLY A 374 -10.55 -3.17 0.79
CA GLY A 374 -9.71 -1.99 1.06
C GLY A 374 -8.43 -2.29 1.85
N GLY A 375 -8.09 -3.56 2.07
CA GLY A 375 -6.94 -3.96 2.90
C GLY A 375 -7.17 -3.73 4.40
N GLN A 376 -6.11 -3.57 5.19
CA GLN A 376 -6.17 -3.54 6.66
C GLN A 376 -7.08 -2.46 7.28
N THR A 377 -7.25 -1.30 6.64
CA THR A 377 -8.03 -0.18 7.22
C THR A 377 -9.47 -0.61 7.51
N PRO A 378 -10.28 -1.03 6.52
CA PRO A 378 -11.63 -1.49 6.79
C PRO A 378 -11.68 -2.81 7.57
N LEU A 379 -10.69 -3.69 7.46
CA LEU A 379 -10.63 -4.92 8.26
C LEU A 379 -10.58 -4.63 9.77
N LYS A 380 -9.78 -3.64 10.19
CA LYS A 380 -9.70 -3.22 11.60
C LYS A 380 -11.01 -2.66 12.15
N LEU A 381 -11.91 -2.20 11.27
CA LEU A 381 -13.23 -1.70 11.67
C LEU A 381 -14.28 -2.81 11.76
N ALA A 382 -14.03 -4.01 11.23
CA ALA A 382 -15.06 -5.02 11.01
C ALA A 382 -15.81 -5.41 12.30
N ASN A 383 -15.09 -5.75 13.38
CA ASN A 383 -15.70 -6.13 14.65
C ASN A 383 -16.53 -4.97 15.24
N ALA A 384 -15.96 -3.76 15.28
CA ALA A 384 -16.65 -2.58 15.79
C ALA A 384 -17.89 -2.22 14.96
N LEU A 385 -17.87 -2.43 13.63
CA LEU A 385 -19.03 -2.23 12.77
C LEU A 385 -20.14 -3.24 13.10
N VAL A 386 -19.81 -4.53 13.26
CA VAL A 386 -20.78 -5.57 13.64
C VAL A 386 -21.40 -5.27 15.01
N GLU A 387 -20.59 -4.86 15.99
CA GLU A 387 -21.07 -4.47 17.33
C GLU A 387 -22.05 -3.29 17.30
N ASN A 388 -21.95 -2.42 16.28
CA ASN A 388 -22.87 -1.30 16.07
C ASN A 388 -24.01 -1.65 15.08
N GLY A 389 -24.24 -2.94 14.82
CA GLY A 389 -25.37 -3.45 14.03
C GLY A 389 -25.21 -3.37 12.51
N VAL A 390 -24.00 -3.14 12.01
CA VAL A 390 -23.73 -3.08 10.57
C VAL A 390 -23.67 -4.49 9.97
N ASN A 391 -24.43 -4.73 8.90
CA ASN A 391 -24.43 -5.99 8.18
C ASN A 391 -23.21 -6.10 7.25
N ILE A 392 -22.14 -6.76 7.71
CA ILE A 392 -21.00 -7.12 6.86
C ILE A 392 -21.38 -8.33 6.00
N ILE A 393 -21.34 -8.17 4.67
CA ILE A 393 -21.62 -9.26 3.72
C ILE A 393 -20.31 -9.92 3.26
N GLY A 394 -20.36 -11.21 2.92
CA GLY A 394 -19.16 -12.01 2.63
C GLY A 394 -18.64 -12.75 3.85
N THR A 395 -17.32 -13.00 3.89
CA THR A 395 -16.68 -13.68 5.02
C THR A 395 -16.93 -12.92 6.32
N SER A 396 -17.35 -13.62 7.38
CA SER A 396 -17.74 -12.96 8.64
C SER A 396 -16.56 -12.26 9.33
N ALA A 397 -16.84 -11.25 10.16
CA ALA A 397 -15.82 -10.60 10.97
C ALA A 397 -15.10 -11.59 11.91
N ASP A 398 -15.84 -12.57 12.47
CA ASP A 398 -15.28 -13.63 13.29
C ASP A 398 -14.38 -14.59 12.49
N SER A 399 -14.73 -14.90 11.25
CA SER A 399 -13.90 -15.71 10.35
C SER A 399 -12.61 -14.99 9.95
N ILE A 400 -12.67 -13.66 9.78
CA ILE A 400 -11.50 -12.82 9.56
C ILE A 400 -10.59 -12.86 10.78
N ASP A 401 -11.16 -12.62 11.96
CA ASP A 401 -10.46 -12.69 13.24
C ASP A 401 -9.84 -14.07 13.48
N ALA A 402 -10.54 -15.16 13.18
CA ALA A 402 -10.03 -16.52 13.32
C ALA A 402 -8.80 -16.83 12.46
N ALA A 403 -8.59 -16.10 11.36
CA ALA A 403 -7.43 -16.24 10.49
C ALA A 403 -6.29 -15.28 10.87
N GLU A 404 -6.59 -14.10 11.42
CA GLU A 404 -5.59 -13.16 11.94
C GLU A 404 -5.08 -13.55 13.34
N ASP A 405 -5.95 -14.12 14.18
CA ASP A 405 -5.63 -14.67 15.49
C ASP A 405 -4.88 -15.99 15.34
N ARG A 406 -3.67 -16.02 15.92
CA ARG A 406 -2.72 -17.11 15.71
C ARG A 406 -3.12 -18.40 16.44
N GLU A 407 -3.74 -18.31 17.61
CA GLU A 407 -4.20 -19.50 18.37
C GLU A 407 -5.40 -20.14 17.67
N ARG A 408 -6.36 -19.31 17.26
CA ARG A 408 -7.53 -19.76 16.51
C ARG A 408 -7.11 -20.37 15.18
N PHE A 409 -6.18 -19.74 14.47
CA PHE A 409 -5.68 -20.23 13.19
C PHE A 409 -4.93 -21.56 13.34
N GLN A 410 -4.02 -21.66 14.32
CA GLN A 410 -3.29 -22.91 14.58
C GLN A 410 -4.25 -24.06 14.89
N LYS A 411 -5.30 -23.80 15.68
CA LYS A 411 -6.34 -24.80 15.96
C LYS A 411 -7.04 -25.27 14.68
N VAL A 412 -7.41 -24.35 13.78
CA VAL A 412 -8.02 -24.70 12.49
C VAL A 412 -7.09 -25.60 11.67
N LEU A 413 -5.79 -25.30 11.61
CA LEU A 413 -4.83 -26.13 10.88
C LEU A 413 -4.68 -27.53 11.49
N ASN A 414 -4.62 -27.62 12.83
CA ASN A 414 -4.54 -28.89 13.53
C ASN A 414 -5.78 -29.76 13.29
N ASP A 415 -6.97 -29.16 13.35
CA ASP A 415 -8.24 -29.85 13.10
C ASP A 415 -8.32 -30.38 11.66
N LEU A 416 -7.72 -29.65 10.70
CA LEU A 416 -7.61 -30.06 9.30
C LEU A 416 -6.45 -31.03 9.01
N GLY A 417 -5.59 -31.31 9.99
CA GLY A 417 -4.37 -32.11 9.81
C GLY A 417 -3.35 -31.49 8.85
N LEU A 418 -3.34 -30.14 8.74
CA LEU A 418 -2.41 -29.40 7.89
C LEU A 418 -1.12 -29.07 8.66
N ARG A 419 0.00 -29.00 7.93
CA ARG A 419 1.30 -28.72 8.53
C ARG A 419 1.55 -27.22 8.59
N GLN A 420 2.07 -26.77 9.71
CA GLN A 420 2.59 -25.42 9.93
C GLN A 420 4.06 -25.55 10.37
N PRO A 421 4.94 -24.56 10.11
CA PRO A 421 6.24 -24.51 10.75
C PRO A 421 6.10 -24.61 12.28
N PRO A 422 6.99 -25.32 12.99
CA PRO A 422 6.97 -25.33 14.44
C PRO A 422 6.96 -23.90 14.99
N ASN A 423 5.99 -23.59 15.85
CA ASN A 423 5.80 -22.23 16.32
C ASN A 423 5.31 -22.15 17.77
N ARG A 424 5.48 -20.97 18.37
CA ARG A 424 5.06 -20.63 19.72
C ARG A 424 4.71 -19.15 19.82
N ILE A 425 3.81 -18.83 20.72
CA ILE A 425 3.37 -17.46 21.01
C ILE A 425 4.03 -17.01 22.31
N ALA A 426 4.62 -15.82 22.35
CA ALA A 426 5.22 -15.24 23.55
C ALA A 426 4.68 -13.84 23.83
N HIS A 427 4.44 -13.54 25.11
CA HIS A 427 3.89 -12.26 25.57
C HIS A 427 4.97 -11.36 26.19
N ASN A 428 6.12 -11.91 26.54
CA ASN A 428 7.23 -11.18 27.16
C ASN A 428 8.59 -11.77 26.76
N GLU A 429 9.67 -11.05 27.07
CA GLU A 429 11.06 -11.41 26.71
C GLU A 429 11.46 -12.78 27.28
N GLU A 430 11.17 -13.05 28.55
CA GLU A 430 11.57 -14.30 29.22
C GLU A 430 10.89 -15.51 28.58
N GLU A 431 9.58 -15.41 28.36
CA GLU A 431 8.77 -16.43 27.70
C GLU A 431 9.25 -16.68 26.26
N ALA A 432 9.61 -15.62 25.53
CA ALA A 432 10.10 -15.73 24.16
C ALA A 432 11.40 -16.54 24.08
N LEU A 433 12.33 -16.34 25.01
CA LEU A 433 13.61 -17.06 25.04
C LEU A 433 13.42 -18.55 25.31
N VAL A 434 12.59 -18.90 26.29
CA VAL A 434 12.28 -20.31 26.61
C VAL A 434 11.63 -21.00 25.41
N LYS A 435 10.62 -20.35 24.81
CA LYS A 435 9.92 -20.89 23.64
C LYS A 435 10.79 -20.96 22.39
N ALA A 436 11.74 -20.04 22.23
CA ALA A 436 12.71 -20.07 21.15
C ALA A 436 13.66 -21.27 21.24
N GLU A 437 14.09 -21.66 22.44
CA GLU A 437 14.91 -22.87 22.64
C GLU A 437 14.13 -24.16 22.32
N GLU A 438 12.82 -24.20 22.59
CA GLU A 438 11.96 -25.33 22.20
C GLU A 438 11.85 -25.51 20.69
N ILE A 439 11.77 -24.41 19.93
CA ILE A 439 11.61 -24.43 18.47
C ILE A 439 12.95 -24.65 17.77
N GLY A 440 13.99 -23.94 18.21
CA GLY A 440 15.31 -23.88 17.57
C GLY A 440 15.47 -22.69 16.61
N TYR A 441 16.70 -22.19 16.51
CA TYR A 441 17.08 -21.11 15.59
C TYR A 441 17.48 -21.64 14.21
N PRO A 442 17.36 -20.83 13.14
CA PRO A 442 16.81 -19.47 13.10
C PRO A 442 15.27 -19.41 13.23
N LEU A 443 14.77 -18.29 13.75
CA LEU A 443 13.35 -18.01 13.96
C LEU A 443 12.90 -16.80 13.14
N VAL A 444 11.67 -16.81 12.66
CA VAL A 444 10.96 -15.61 12.21
C VAL A 444 10.12 -15.09 13.35
N VAL A 445 10.37 -13.85 13.76
CA VAL A 445 9.63 -13.17 14.82
C VAL A 445 8.61 -12.25 14.20
N ARG A 446 7.35 -12.40 14.58
CA ARG A 446 6.21 -11.73 13.93
C ARG A 446 5.22 -11.15 14.94
N PRO A 447 4.93 -9.84 14.89
CA PRO A 447 3.81 -9.27 15.62
C PRO A 447 2.46 -9.73 15.05
N SER A 448 1.41 -9.70 15.87
CA SER A 448 0.03 -9.98 15.45
C SER A 448 -0.65 -8.73 14.84
N TYR A 449 -1.70 -8.90 14.04
CA TYR A 449 -2.51 -7.80 13.43
C TYR A 449 -1.73 -6.77 12.59
N VAL A 450 -0.63 -7.18 11.96
CA VAL A 450 0.19 -6.35 11.06
C VAL A 450 0.08 -6.80 9.61
N LEU A 451 0.24 -5.84 8.70
CA LEU A 451 0.30 -6.08 7.25
C LEU A 451 1.68 -5.68 6.70
N GLY A 452 2.15 -6.37 5.66
CA GLY A 452 3.40 -6.04 4.98
C GLY A 452 4.64 -6.39 5.79
N GLY A 453 4.53 -7.35 6.71
CA GLY A 453 5.60 -7.80 7.58
C GLY A 453 6.15 -6.72 8.51
N ARG A 454 5.31 -5.75 8.94
CA ARG A 454 5.77 -4.65 9.81
C ARG A 454 6.45 -5.20 11.06
N ALA A 455 7.69 -4.76 11.29
CA ALA A 455 8.54 -5.22 12.38
C ALA A 455 8.78 -6.75 12.41
N MET A 456 8.63 -7.47 11.30
CA MET A 456 9.05 -8.87 11.21
C MET A 456 10.57 -8.96 11.00
N GLN A 457 11.22 -9.87 11.72
CA GLN A 457 12.67 -10.09 11.61
C GLN A 457 13.04 -11.57 11.69
N ILE A 458 14.12 -11.96 11.01
CA ILE A 458 14.74 -13.28 11.21
C ILE A 458 15.81 -13.15 12.28
N VAL A 459 15.67 -13.90 13.36
CA VAL A 459 16.64 -13.94 14.47
C VAL A 459 17.38 -15.27 14.45
N HIS A 460 18.70 -15.20 14.64
CA HIS A 460 19.60 -16.37 14.55
C HIS A 460 20.19 -16.77 15.90
N SER A 461 19.97 -15.98 16.95
CA SER A 461 20.48 -16.24 18.30
C SER A 461 19.58 -15.64 19.37
N ALA A 462 19.78 -16.08 20.61
CA ALA A 462 19.08 -15.57 21.78
C ALA A 462 19.33 -14.06 22.00
N GLU A 463 20.56 -13.59 21.77
CA GLU A 463 20.91 -12.18 21.91
C GLU A 463 20.16 -11.31 20.89
N ALA A 464 20.01 -11.79 19.65
CA ALA A 464 19.24 -11.10 18.63
C ALA A 464 17.74 -11.04 18.99
N LEU A 465 17.19 -12.12 19.55
CA LEU A 465 15.80 -12.15 20.01
C LEU A 465 15.56 -11.20 21.19
N GLN A 466 16.47 -11.14 22.18
CA GLN A 466 16.36 -10.18 23.29
C GLN A 466 16.33 -8.73 22.80
N LYS A 467 17.23 -8.39 21.87
CA LYS A 467 17.27 -7.07 21.27
C LYS A 467 15.96 -6.74 20.57
N TYR A 468 15.44 -7.67 19.77
CA TYR A 468 14.14 -7.53 19.12
C TYR A 468 13.02 -7.27 20.11
N MET A 469 12.92 -8.08 21.18
CA MET A 469 11.84 -7.97 22.16
C MET A 469 11.84 -6.61 22.88
N ARG A 470 13.02 -6.00 23.10
CA ARG A 470 13.14 -4.67 23.72
C ARG A 470 12.81 -3.51 22.79
N GLU A 471 13.23 -3.63 21.53
CA GLU A 471 13.14 -2.53 20.55
C GLU A 471 11.82 -2.54 19.77
N ALA A 472 11.28 -3.72 19.42
CA ALA A 472 10.18 -3.86 18.47
C ALA A 472 8.80 -4.09 19.11
N VAL A 473 8.72 -4.69 20.31
CA VAL A 473 7.43 -5.00 20.96
C VAL A 473 6.71 -3.75 21.46
N GLN A 474 7.41 -2.62 21.63
CA GLN A 474 6.78 -1.33 21.95
C GLN A 474 5.77 -0.86 20.87
N VAL A 475 5.81 -1.44 19.66
CA VAL A 475 4.93 -1.08 18.53
C VAL A 475 3.57 -1.82 18.57
N SER A 476 3.44 -2.84 19.42
CA SER A 476 2.28 -3.72 19.51
C SER A 476 1.65 -3.60 20.90
N GLU A 477 0.70 -2.68 21.07
CA GLU A 477 -0.12 -2.60 22.28
C GLU A 477 -0.83 -3.96 22.50
N ASP A 478 -0.57 -4.58 23.66
CA ASP A 478 -1.19 -5.81 24.19
C ASP A 478 -1.17 -7.09 23.34
N SER A 479 -0.64 -7.09 22.12
CA SER A 479 -0.70 -8.27 21.23
C SER A 479 0.56 -9.14 21.33
N PRO A 480 0.42 -10.47 21.33
CA PRO A 480 1.55 -11.38 21.47
C PRO A 480 2.41 -11.47 20.20
N VAL A 481 3.65 -11.94 20.40
CA VAL A 481 4.66 -12.17 19.37
C VAL A 481 4.72 -13.64 19.00
N LEU A 482 4.62 -13.96 17.71
CA LEU A 482 4.79 -15.30 17.19
C LEU A 482 6.26 -15.57 16.87
N LEU A 483 6.74 -16.72 17.32
CA LEU A 483 8.04 -17.29 17.01
C LEU A 483 7.81 -18.49 16.08
N ASP A 484 8.17 -18.36 14.80
CA ASP A 484 8.08 -19.43 13.82
C ASP A 484 9.48 -19.97 13.50
N PHE A 485 9.63 -21.29 13.36
CA PHE A 485 10.86 -21.85 12.80
C PHE A 485 11.07 -21.35 11.37
N PHE A 486 12.24 -20.80 11.08
CA PHE A 486 12.56 -20.31 9.76
C PHE A 486 12.90 -21.46 8.80
N LEU A 487 12.01 -21.71 7.84
CA LEU A 487 12.21 -22.72 6.79
C LEU A 487 13.27 -22.26 5.78
N ASN A 488 14.53 -22.55 6.07
CA ASN A 488 15.63 -22.13 5.21
C ASN A 488 15.48 -22.69 3.79
N ASN A 489 15.61 -21.83 2.78
CA ASN A 489 15.57 -22.19 1.36
C ASN A 489 14.26 -22.84 0.87
N ALA A 490 13.14 -22.65 1.56
CA ALA A 490 11.84 -23.13 1.09
C ALA A 490 11.31 -22.26 -0.06
N ILE A 491 10.55 -22.86 -0.98
CA ILE A 491 9.86 -22.14 -2.06
C ILE A 491 8.57 -21.55 -1.48
N GLU A 492 8.39 -20.24 -1.55
CA GLU A 492 7.15 -19.59 -1.13
C GLU A 492 6.12 -19.61 -2.27
N VAL A 493 4.85 -19.81 -1.92
CA VAL A 493 3.74 -19.92 -2.87
C VAL A 493 2.55 -19.12 -2.36
N ASP A 494 2.02 -18.24 -3.21
CA ASP A 494 0.74 -17.57 -2.99
C ASP A 494 -0.37 -18.29 -3.77
N VAL A 495 -1.55 -18.38 -3.17
CA VAL A 495 -2.75 -18.89 -3.84
C VAL A 495 -3.91 -17.96 -3.58
N ASP A 496 -4.44 -17.37 -4.64
CA ASP A 496 -5.70 -16.64 -4.57
C ASP A 496 -6.85 -17.56 -4.99
N CYS A 497 -7.97 -17.50 -4.26
CA CYS A 497 -9.18 -18.25 -4.56
C CYS A 497 -10.45 -17.46 -4.24
N VAL A 498 -11.57 -17.90 -4.82
CA VAL A 498 -12.91 -17.35 -4.56
C VAL A 498 -13.81 -18.47 -4.05
N SER A 499 -14.60 -18.17 -3.03
CA SER A 499 -15.61 -19.06 -2.46
C SER A 499 -16.98 -18.39 -2.45
N ASP A 500 -18.04 -19.12 -2.72
CA ASP A 500 -19.43 -18.68 -2.49
C ASP A 500 -20.05 -19.32 -1.23
N GLY A 501 -19.21 -19.98 -0.41
CA GLY A 501 -19.62 -20.73 0.77
C GLY A 501 -20.03 -22.18 0.50
N LYS A 502 -20.21 -22.57 -0.78
CA LYS A 502 -20.49 -23.95 -1.19
C LYS A 502 -19.37 -24.53 -2.02
N ASP A 503 -18.92 -23.77 -3.00
CA ASP A 503 -17.86 -24.12 -3.94
C ASP A 503 -16.68 -23.17 -3.79
N VAL A 504 -15.48 -23.69 -4.09
CA VAL A 504 -14.23 -22.93 -4.05
C VAL A 504 -13.49 -23.11 -5.36
N VAL A 505 -13.21 -22.00 -6.03
CA VAL A 505 -12.45 -21.94 -7.28
C VAL A 505 -11.10 -21.31 -7.03
N ILE A 506 -10.04 -22.01 -7.43
CA ILE A 506 -8.68 -21.47 -7.41
C ILE A 506 -8.58 -20.40 -8.49
N GLY A 507 -8.19 -19.20 -8.09
CA GLY A 507 -7.94 -18.09 -8.99
C GLY A 507 -6.58 -18.23 -9.65
N GLY A 508 -5.54 -18.56 -8.89
CA GLY A 508 -4.21 -18.83 -9.41
C GLY A 508 -3.21 -19.25 -8.33
N ILE A 509 -2.26 -20.10 -8.71
CA ILE A 509 -1.12 -20.52 -7.88
C ILE A 509 0.12 -19.81 -8.39
N MET A 510 0.78 -19.08 -7.51
CA MET A 510 1.92 -18.22 -7.82
C MET A 510 3.14 -18.71 -7.07
N GLN A 511 4.15 -19.17 -7.79
CA GLN A 511 5.42 -19.55 -7.19
C GLN A 511 6.34 -18.34 -7.12
N HIS A 512 6.88 -18.03 -5.94
CA HIS A 512 7.86 -16.96 -5.80
C HIS A 512 9.22 -17.37 -6.39
N VAL A 513 9.96 -16.37 -6.85
CA VAL A 513 11.34 -16.52 -7.29
C VAL A 513 12.25 -16.51 -6.07
N GLU A 514 12.10 -15.52 -5.20
CA GLU A 514 12.77 -15.50 -3.90
C GLU A 514 12.23 -16.61 -2.98
N GLN A 515 13.11 -17.11 -2.11
CA GLN A 515 12.77 -18.10 -1.09
C GLN A 515 11.96 -17.49 0.06
N ALA A 516 11.27 -18.36 0.80
CA ALA A 516 10.58 -17.99 2.03
C ALA A 516 11.52 -17.26 3.00
N GLY A 517 11.02 -16.17 3.59
CA GLY A 517 11.82 -15.23 4.40
C GLY A 517 12.08 -13.90 3.70
N ILE A 518 11.86 -13.83 2.39
CA ILE A 518 11.63 -12.56 1.70
C ILE A 518 10.13 -12.36 1.60
N HIS A 519 9.65 -11.18 2.00
CA HIS A 519 8.22 -10.92 2.03
C HIS A 519 7.59 -11.03 0.63
N SER A 520 6.45 -11.74 0.50
CA SER A 520 5.69 -11.94 -0.75
C SER A 520 5.50 -10.70 -1.63
N GLY A 521 5.27 -9.54 -1.01
CA GLY A 521 5.16 -8.25 -1.69
C GLY A 521 6.42 -7.80 -2.42
N ASP A 522 7.61 -8.13 -1.91
CA ASP A 522 8.92 -7.78 -2.47
C ASP A 522 9.47 -8.88 -3.39
N SER A 523 8.91 -10.08 -3.34
CA SER A 523 9.30 -11.19 -4.22
C SER A 523 8.75 -11.01 -5.63
N GLY A 524 9.55 -11.41 -6.61
CA GLY A 524 9.05 -11.75 -7.94
C GLY A 524 8.26 -13.06 -7.85
N CYS A 525 7.22 -13.23 -8.67
CA CYS A 525 6.45 -14.47 -8.69
C CYS A 525 5.95 -14.85 -10.09
N SER A 526 5.74 -16.14 -10.31
CA SER A 526 5.34 -16.72 -11.59
C SER A 526 3.99 -17.40 -11.50
N LEU A 527 3.14 -17.13 -12.49
CA LEU A 527 1.89 -17.83 -12.75
C LEU A 527 1.90 -18.31 -14.22
N PRO A 528 1.83 -19.63 -14.49
CA PRO A 528 1.82 -20.73 -13.51
C PRO A 528 3.18 -20.91 -12.78
N PRO A 529 3.26 -21.77 -11.76
CA PRO A 529 4.53 -22.17 -11.13
C PRO A 529 5.53 -22.70 -12.16
N TYR A 530 6.81 -22.33 -12.04
CA TYR A 530 7.84 -22.66 -13.03
C TYR A 530 8.68 -23.88 -12.67
N SER A 531 8.65 -24.33 -11.41
CA SER A 531 9.42 -25.51 -10.97
C SER A 531 8.69 -26.45 -10.01
N LEU A 532 7.51 -26.08 -9.49
CA LEU A 532 6.71 -26.98 -8.62
C LEU A 532 6.08 -28.11 -9.43
N SER A 533 6.15 -29.34 -8.91
CA SER A 533 5.49 -30.50 -9.53
C SER A 533 3.96 -30.38 -9.44
N GLU A 534 3.26 -31.03 -10.36
CA GLU A 534 1.79 -31.07 -10.38
C GLU A 534 1.22 -31.64 -9.07
N GLU A 535 1.83 -32.69 -8.52
CA GLU A 535 1.43 -33.30 -7.24
C GLU A 535 1.44 -32.29 -6.08
N ILE A 536 2.48 -31.46 -5.98
CA ILE A 536 2.57 -30.42 -4.95
C ILE A 536 1.53 -29.33 -5.20
N GLN A 537 1.32 -28.94 -6.45
CA GLN A 537 0.28 -27.96 -6.79
C GLN A 537 -1.12 -28.49 -6.42
N ASP A 538 -1.41 -29.77 -6.66
CA ASP A 538 -2.69 -30.38 -6.31
C ASP A 538 -2.90 -30.49 -4.80
N GLU A 539 -1.84 -30.79 -4.04
CA GLU A 539 -1.88 -30.74 -2.59
C GLU A 539 -2.16 -29.32 -2.08
N ILE A 540 -1.51 -28.32 -2.66
CA ILE A 540 -1.79 -26.90 -2.38
C ILE A 540 -3.27 -26.57 -2.66
N ARG A 541 -3.82 -26.96 -3.83
CA ARG A 541 -5.26 -26.78 -4.16
C ARG A 541 -6.16 -27.41 -3.11
N ARG A 542 -5.86 -28.64 -2.68
CA ARG A 542 -6.63 -29.37 -1.66
C ARG A 542 -6.62 -28.62 -0.33
N GLN A 543 -5.44 -28.20 0.14
CA GLN A 543 -5.30 -27.46 1.39
C GLN A 543 -6.01 -26.11 1.35
N THR A 544 -5.87 -25.35 0.25
CA THR A 544 -6.59 -24.07 0.06
C THR A 544 -8.10 -24.25 0.16
N LYS A 545 -8.67 -25.25 -0.52
CA LYS A 545 -10.12 -25.53 -0.44
C LYS A 545 -10.55 -25.94 0.97
N ALA A 546 -9.77 -26.80 1.63
CA ALA A 546 -10.08 -27.23 3.00
C ALA A 546 -10.13 -26.04 3.98
N MET A 547 -9.17 -25.11 3.88
CA MET A 547 -9.14 -23.91 4.70
C MET A 547 -10.30 -22.96 4.38
N ALA A 548 -10.65 -22.79 3.09
CA ALA A 548 -11.80 -21.98 2.69
C ALA A 548 -13.11 -22.48 3.33
N TYR A 549 -13.32 -23.80 3.34
CA TYR A 549 -14.50 -24.41 3.95
C TYR A 549 -14.47 -24.28 5.48
N ALA A 550 -13.32 -24.55 6.12
CA ALA A 550 -13.19 -24.49 7.58
C ALA A 550 -13.41 -23.08 8.13
N LEU A 551 -12.94 -22.06 7.42
CA LEU A 551 -13.09 -20.65 7.81
C LEU A 551 -14.43 -20.05 7.37
N GLY A 552 -15.25 -20.78 6.61
CA GLY A 552 -16.54 -20.29 6.10
C GLY A 552 -16.40 -19.10 5.16
N VAL A 553 -15.38 -19.12 4.29
CA VAL A 553 -15.07 -18.01 3.40
C VAL A 553 -16.19 -17.79 2.38
N VAL A 554 -16.59 -16.53 2.21
CA VAL A 554 -17.49 -16.07 1.15
C VAL A 554 -16.89 -14.80 0.53
N GLY A 555 -16.49 -14.87 -0.73
CA GLY A 555 -15.69 -13.85 -1.41
C GLY A 555 -14.27 -14.34 -1.69
N LEU A 556 -13.29 -13.43 -1.59
CA LEU A 556 -11.88 -13.74 -1.86
C LEU A 556 -11.17 -14.28 -0.61
N MET A 557 -10.23 -15.19 -0.84
CA MET A 557 -9.23 -15.60 0.15
C MET A 557 -7.89 -15.80 -0.54
N ASN A 558 -6.83 -15.43 0.16
CA ASN A 558 -5.44 -15.73 -0.19
C ASN A 558 -4.83 -16.67 0.85
N VAL A 559 -3.96 -17.55 0.40
CA VAL A 559 -3.20 -18.47 1.25
C VAL A 559 -1.73 -18.43 0.84
N GLN A 560 -0.85 -18.35 1.83
CA GLN A 560 0.59 -18.45 1.63
C GLN A 560 1.12 -19.79 2.16
N PHE A 561 1.92 -20.45 1.34
CA PHE A 561 2.58 -21.71 1.67
C PHE A 561 4.09 -21.59 1.52
N ALA A 562 4.81 -22.46 2.23
CA ALA A 562 6.20 -22.78 1.98
C ALA A 562 6.32 -24.26 1.58
N VAL A 563 7.11 -24.55 0.55
CA VAL A 563 7.40 -25.91 0.10
C VAL A 563 8.87 -26.20 0.33
N GLN A 564 9.15 -27.22 1.16
CA GLN A 564 10.50 -27.68 1.47
C GLN A 564 10.54 -29.21 1.41
N ASP A 565 11.49 -29.76 0.66
CA ASP A 565 11.70 -31.22 0.52
C ASP A 565 10.42 -32.01 0.17
N GLY A 566 9.56 -31.43 -0.69
CA GLY A 566 8.28 -32.03 -1.08
C GLY A 566 7.17 -31.93 -0.03
N VAL A 567 7.39 -31.21 1.07
CA VAL A 567 6.40 -30.97 2.13
C VAL A 567 5.83 -29.56 1.99
N VAL A 568 4.50 -29.46 2.04
CA VAL A 568 3.75 -28.20 2.04
C VAL A 568 3.47 -27.76 3.46
N PHE A 569 3.89 -26.55 3.82
CA PHE A 569 3.64 -25.89 5.10
C PHE A 569 2.77 -24.65 4.87
N VAL A 570 1.74 -24.46 5.68
CA VAL A 570 0.92 -23.25 5.67
C VAL A 570 1.64 -22.15 6.45
N LEU A 571 1.79 -20.97 5.84
CA LEU A 571 2.37 -19.79 6.49
C LEU A 571 1.28 -18.91 7.08
N GLU A 572 0.31 -18.49 6.26
CA GLU A 572 -0.83 -17.68 6.69
C GLU A 572 -2.01 -17.81 5.73
N VAL A 573 -3.19 -17.44 6.21
CA VAL A 573 -4.42 -17.31 5.42
C VAL A 573 -4.97 -15.90 5.60
N ASN A 574 -5.34 -15.28 4.50
CA ASN A 574 -5.92 -13.95 4.43
C ASN A 574 -7.33 -14.08 3.84
N PRO A 575 -8.41 -14.15 4.65
CA PRO A 575 -9.80 -14.30 4.17
C PRO A 575 -10.38 -12.98 3.61
N ARG A 576 -9.62 -12.36 2.71
CA ARG A 576 -9.85 -11.05 2.10
C ARG A 576 -9.19 -10.98 0.73
N ALA A 577 -9.35 -9.85 0.04
CA ALA A 577 -8.54 -9.58 -1.15
C ALA A 577 -7.04 -9.46 -0.76
N SER A 578 -6.18 -10.06 -1.58
CA SER A 578 -4.73 -9.88 -1.53
C SER A 578 -4.28 -8.89 -2.61
N ARG A 579 -3.03 -8.45 -2.49
CA ARG A 579 -2.42 -7.58 -3.50
C ARG A 579 -2.20 -8.28 -4.85
N THR A 580 -2.18 -9.60 -4.89
CA THR A 580 -1.95 -10.40 -6.10
C THR A 580 -3.19 -10.56 -6.98
N VAL A 581 -4.39 -10.27 -6.45
CA VAL A 581 -5.66 -10.40 -7.18
C VAL A 581 -5.68 -9.69 -8.55
N PRO A 582 -5.18 -8.45 -8.71
CA PRO A 582 -5.11 -7.80 -10.02
C PRO A 582 -4.19 -8.54 -10.99
N PHE A 583 -3.00 -8.96 -10.53
CA PHE A 583 -2.04 -9.74 -11.33
C PHE A 583 -2.66 -11.07 -11.79
N VAL A 584 -3.24 -11.84 -10.88
CA VAL A 584 -3.92 -13.10 -11.20
C VAL A 584 -5.08 -12.87 -12.17
N SER A 585 -5.87 -11.81 -11.96
CA SER A 585 -6.98 -11.48 -12.85
C SER A 585 -6.52 -11.13 -14.27
N LYS A 586 -5.36 -10.46 -14.40
CA LYS A 586 -4.78 -10.15 -15.71
C LYS A 586 -4.15 -11.35 -16.37
N ALA A 587 -3.50 -12.24 -15.62
CA ALA A 587 -2.89 -13.45 -16.16
C ALA A 587 -3.94 -14.48 -16.62
N THR A 588 -5.01 -14.67 -15.86
CA THR A 588 -6.05 -15.69 -16.13
C THR A 588 -7.20 -15.18 -16.98
N GLY A 589 -7.38 -13.87 -17.06
CA GLY A 589 -8.55 -13.25 -17.69
C GLY A 589 -9.85 -13.37 -16.88
N VAL A 590 -9.78 -13.92 -15.66
CA VAL A 590 -10.92 -14.00 -14.74
C VAL A 590 -10.89 -12.80 -13.81
N PRO A 591 -11.91 -11.92 -13.80
CA PRO A 591 -11.93 -10.74 -12.94
C PRO A 591 -12.30 -11.13 -11.49
N LEU A 592 -11.36 -11.71 -10.74
CA LEU A 592 -11.61 -12.36 -9.44
C LEU A 592 -12.32 -11.44 -8.43
N ALA A 593 -11.98 -10.15 -8.38
CA ALA A 593 -12.67 -9.19 -7.52
C ALA A 593 -14.15 -8.97 -7.90
N LYS A 594 -14.49 -9.03 -9.19
CA LYS A 594 -15.92 -8.99 -9.61
C LYS A 594 -16.64 -10.26 -9.16
N VAL A 595 -15.99 -11.40 -9.32
CA VAL A 595 -16.56 -12.72 -8.98
C VAL A 595 -16.80 -12.82 -7.48
N GLY A 596 -15.79 -12.46 -6.68
CA GLY A 596 -15.88 -12.43 -5.22
C GLY A 596 -16.94 -11.45 -4.72
N ALA A 597 -17.04 -10.25 -5.29
CA ALA A 597 -18.07 -9.28 -4.89
C ALA A 597 -19.49 -9.81 -5.10
N ARG A 598 -19.73 -10.49 -6.22
CA ARG A 598 -21.00 -11.15 -6.53
C ARG A 598 -21.29 -12.31 -5.57
N CYS A 599 -20.29 -13.11 -5.21
CA CYS A 599 -20.42 -14.15 -4.18
C CYS A 599 -20.84 -13.56 -2.83
N MET A 600 -20.19 -12.47 -2.39
CA MET A 600 -20.55 -11.76 -1.15
C MET A 600 -21.98 -11.20 -1.18
N ALA A 601 -22.48 -10.82 -2.37
CA ALA A 601 -23.85 -10.37 -2.57
C ALA A 601 -24.88 -11.51 -2.77
N GLY A 602 -24.45 -12.78 -2.69
CA GLY A 602 -25.30 -13.96 -2.76
C GLY A 602 -25.50 -14.58 -4.15
N ILE A 603 -24.71 -14.18 -5.15
CA ILE A 603 -24.73 -14.76 -6.50
C ILE A 603 -23.63 -15.83 -6.58
N SER A 604 -24.00 -17.09 -6.77
CA SER A 604 -23.07 -18.21 -6.66
C SER A 604 -22.05 -18.27 -7.79
N LEU A 605 -20.95 -18.99 -7.60
CA LEU A 605 -19.94 -19.24 -8.62
C LEU A 605 -20.54 -19.91 -9.87
N LYS A 606 -21.48 -20.83 -9.65
CA LYS A 606 -22.24 -21.50 -10.70
C LYS A 606 -23.14 -20.54 -11.49
N GLU A 607 -23.87 -19.64 -10.82
CA GLU A 607 -24.70 -18.63 -11.50
C GLU A 607 -23.85 -17.66 -12.33
N GLN A 608 -22.59 -17.44 -11.93
CA GLN A 608 -21.63 -16.63 -12.65
C GLN A 608 -20.90 -17.37 -13.78
N GLY A 609 -21.03 -18.69 -13.88
CA GLY A 609 -20.30 -19.52 -14.84
C GLY A 609 -18.80 -19.62 -14.56
N VAL A 610 -18.37 -19.44 -13.30
CA VAL A 610 -16.98 -19.54 -12.86
C VAL A 610 -16.82 -20.76 -11.98
N GLU A 611 -16.68 -21.93 -12.59
CA GLU A 611 -16.71 -23.22 -11.87
C GLU A 611 -15.33 -23.92 -11.79
N LYS A 612 -14.34 -23.44 -12.56
CA LYS A 612 -13.03 -24.08 -12.70
C LYS A 612 -11.89 -23.07 -12.67
N GLU A 613 -10.74 -23.53 -12.20
CA GLU A 613 -9.47 -22.81 -12.30
C GLU A 613 -9.07 -22.62 -13.77
N VAL A 614 -8.54 -21.44 -14.10
CA VAL A 614 -7.97 -21.16 -15.41
C VAL A 614 -6.45 -21.16 -15.27
N VAL A 615 -5.78 -22.13 -15.91
CA VAL A 615 -4.32 -22.22 -15.95
C VAL A 615 -3.83 -21.71 -17.31
N PRO A 616 -3.11 -20.57 -17.37
CA PRO A 616 -2.60 -20.03 -18.62
C PRO A 616 -1.60 -20.95 -19.32
N ASP A 617 -1.58 -20.90 -20.65
CA ASP A 617 -0.63 -21.63 -21.50
C ASP A 617 0.62 -20.80 -21.86
N PHE A 618 0.82 -19.73 -21.11
CA PHE A 618 1.94 -18.80 -21.16
C PHE A 618 2.36 -18.48 -19.72
N TYR A 619 3.54 -17.89 -19.55
CA TYR A 619 4.01 -17.44 -18.25
C TYR A 619 3.71 -15.95 -18.07
N ALA A 620 3.12 -15.62 -16.92
CA ALA A 620 3.02 -14.29 -16.37
C ALA A 620 3.95 -14.20 -15.16
N VAL A 621 4.84 -13.22 -15.14
CA VAL A 621 5.74 -12.97 -14.02
C VAL A 621 5.49 -11.58 -13.49
N LYS A 622 5.23 -11.48 -12.19
CA LYS A 622 5.19 -10.21 -11.45
C LYS A 622 6.58 -9.92 -10.88
N GLU A 623 7.01 -8.68 -10.95
CA GLU A 623 8.24 -8.20 -10.32
C GLU A 623 7.99 -6.91 -9.52
N ALA A 624 8.70 -6.74 -8.41
CA ALA A 624 8.56 -5.61 -7.49
C ALA A 624 9.45 -4.41 -7.89
N VAL A 625 8.98 -3.19 -7.59
CA VAL A 625 9.72 -1.94 -7.80
C VAL A 625 10.05 -1.29 -6.46
N PHE A 626 11.34 -1.00 -6.24
CA PHE A 626 11.84 -0.54 -4.95
C PHE A 626 12.20 0.96 -4.92
N PRO A 627 11.98 1.64 -3.78
CA PRO A 627 12.29 3.06 -3.64
C PRO A 627 13.72 3.33 -3.16
N PHE A 628 14.62 2.34 -3.11
CA PHE A 628 15.95 2.49 -2.48
C PHE A 628 16.76 3.69 -2.99
N ILE A 629 16.64 4.04 -4.27
CA ILE A 629 17.31 5.21 -4.86
C ILE A 629 16.86 6.55 -4.25
N LYS A 630 15.66 6.59 -3.63
CA LYS A 630 15.11 7.74 -2.91
C LYS A 630 15.65 7.87 -1.49
N PHE A 631 16.29 6.83 -0.97
CA PHE A 631 16.80 6.78 0.40
C PHE A 631 18.29 6.40 0.42
N PRO A 632 19.18 7.33 0.02
CA PRO A 632 20.62 7.08 0.11
C PRO A 632 21.02 6.68 1.53
N GLY A 633 21.80 5.60 1.66
CA GLY A 633 22.24 5.07 2.96
C GLY A 633 21.38 3.91 3.48
N VAL A 634 20.20 3.70 2.93
CA VAL A 634 19.40 2.49 3.19
C VAL A 634 20.00 1.31 2.42
N ASP A 635 20.08 0.17 3.09
CA ASP A 635 20.49 -1.07 2.46
C ASP A 635 19.39 -1.66 1.56
N THR A 636 19.80 -2.23 0.44
CA THR A 636 18.92 -2.84 -0.57
C THR A 636 18.65 -4.32 -0.34
N ILE A 637 19.12 -4.88 0.79
CA ILE A 637 18.80 -6.26 1.19
C ILE A 637 17.30 -6.41 1.37
N LEU A 638 16.76 -7.47 0.78
CA LEU A 638 15.39 -7.92 0.96
C LEU A 638 15.23 -8.64 2.31
N SER A 639 14.04 -8.53 2.92
CA SER A 639 13.78 -9.01 4.27
C SER A 639 12.35 -9.53 4.42
N PRO A 640 11.96 -10.09 5.58
CA PRO A 640 10.56 -10.43 5.88
C PRO A 640 9.64 -9.21 5.97
N GLU A 641 10.18 -7.99 6.00
CA GLU A 641 9.41 -6.76 5.92
C GLU A 641 9.39 -6.20 4.49
N MET A 642 8.19 -5.92 3.98
CA MET A 642 7.97 -5.35 2.64
C MET A 642 8.45 -3.90 2.55
N ARG A 643 9.13 -3.56 1.45
CA ARG A 643 9.66 -2.22 1.13
C ARG A 643 9.36 -1.72 -0.27
N SER A 644 8.87 -2.58 -1.18
CA SER A 644 8.48 -2.19 -2.53
C SER A 644 7.27 -1.24 -2.54
N THR A 645 7.23 -0.39 -3.57
CA THR A 645 6.17 0.64 -3.76
C THR A 645 5.22 0.34 -4.90
N GLY A 646 5.52 -0.67 -5.71
CA GLY A 646 4.69 -1.06 -6.85
C GLY A 646 5.24 -2.32 -7.52
N GLU A 647 4.60 -2.70 -8.62
CA GLU A 647 4.90 -3.93 -9.35
C GLU A 647 4.70 -3.76 -10.86
N VAL A 648 5.28 -4.69 -11.61
CA VAL A 648 5.13 -4.82 -13.06
C VAL A 648 4.86 -6.27 -13.44
N MET A 649 4.31 -6.47 -14.64
CA MET A 649 4.00 -7.80 -15.17
C MET A 649 4.69 -8.03 -16.51
N GLY A 650 5.54 -9.05 -16.59
CA GLY A 650 6.08 -9.58 -17.83
C GLY A 650 5.31 -10.82 -18.29
N VAL A 651 5.08 -10.95 -19.61
CA VAL A 651 4.41 -12.13 -20.19
C VAL A 651 5.27 -12.74 -21.30
N GLY A 652 5.40 -14.06 -21.30
CA GLY A 652 6.24 -14.80 -22.24
C GLY A 652 5.73 -16.21 -22.54
N ALA A 653 6.18 -16.76 -23.65
CA ALA A 653 5.96 -18.17 -23.98
C ALA A 653 6.78 -19.11 -23.08
N SER A 654 7.84 -18.59 -22.46
CA SER A 654 8.66 -19.27 -21.45
C SER A 654 8.77 -18.41 -20.19
N PHE A 655 9.10 -19.05 -19.06
CA PHE A 655 9.42 -18.36 -17.82
C PHE A 655 10.55 -17.33 -18.02
N GLY A 656 11.62 -17.70 -18.73
CA GLY A 656 12.75 -16.79 -19.00
C GLY A 656 12.34 -15.53 -19.75
N GLU A 657 11.50 -15.66 -20.80
CA GLU A 657 11.00 -14.49 -21.53
C GLU A 657 10.12 -13.60 -20.65
N ALA A 658 9.21 -14.21 -19.87
CA ALA A 658 8.33 -13.47 -18.96
C ALA A 658 9.13 -12.74 -17.87
N TYR A 659 10.09 -13.42 -17.24
CA TYR A 659 10.94 -12.87 -16.19
C TYR A 659 11.81 -11.73 -16.71
N TYR A 660 12.45 -11.89 -17.87
CA TYR A 660 13.27 -10.82 -18.46
C TYR A 660 12.44 -9.57 -18.77
N LYS A 661 11.21 -9.72 -19.26
CA LYS A 661 10.29 -8.59 -19.47
C LYS A 661 9.85 -7.93 -18.18
N ALA A 662 9.59 -8.71 -17.13
CA ALA A 662 9.24 -8.18 -15.82
C ALA A 662 10.40 -7.33 -15.27
N GLN A 663 11.63 -7.84 -15.36
CA GLN A 663 12.85 -7.10 -14.99
C GLN A 663 13.03 -5.81 -15.79
N LEU A 664 12.87 -5.85 -17.12
CA LEU A 664 12.88 -4.64 -17.96
C LEU A 664 11.79 -3.63 -17.56
N GLY A 665 10.59 -4.13 -17.22
CA GLY A 665 9.48 -3.32 -16.74
C GLY A 665 9.79 -2.64 -15.40
N ALA A 666 10.49 -3.33 -14.51
CA ALA A 666 10.92 -2.80 -13.21
C ALA A 666 12.05 -1.77 -13.34
N GLY A 667 12.57 -1.57 -14.55
CA GLY A 667 13.63 -0.62 -14.87
C GLY A 667 15.02 -1.23 -14.90
N GLU A 668 15.15 -2.53 -14.63
CA GLU A 668 16.42 -3.24 -14.63
C GLU A 668 16.88 -3.54 -16.05
N ARG A 669 18.15 -3.22 -16.34
CA ARG A 669 18.74 -3.42 -17.67
C ARG A 669 20.07 -4.13 -17.56
N LEU A 670 20.11 -5.38 -18.03
CA LEU A 670 21.34 -6.14 -18.13
C LEU A 670 22.23 -5.58 -19.24
N ASN A 671 23.45 -5.17 -18.89
CA ASN A 671 24.42 -4.73 -19.89
C ASN A 671 24.76 -5.88 -20.86
N PRO A 672 24.84 -5.65 -22.18
CA PRO A 672 25.07 -6.72 -23.15
C PRO A 672 26.44 -7.39 -23.03
N THR A 673 27.42 -6.67 -22.48
CA THR A 673 28.81 -7.09 -22.27
C THR A 673 29.23 -6.76 -20.84
N GLY A 674 30.34 -7.33 -20.38
CA GLY A 674 30.89 -7.11 -19.04
C GLY A 674 31.04 -8.42 -18.26
N LYS A 675 31.26 -8.29 -16.95
CA LYS A 675 31.42 -9.42 -16.03
C LYS A 675 30.23 -9.56 -15.10
N ILE A 676 29.84 -10.78 -14.77
CA ILE A 676 28.89 -11.07 -13.70
C ILE A 676 29.67 -11.22 -12.40
N PHE A 677 29.36 -10.38 -11.42
CA PHE A 677 29.97 -10.45 -10.11
C PHE A 677 29.18 -11.37 -9.19
N LEU A 678 29.83 -12.38 -8.62
CA LEU A 678 29.25 -13.35 -7.70
C LEU A 678 29.95 -13.29 -6.34
N SER A 679 29.19 -12.99 -5.28
CA SER A 679 29.68 -13.04 -3.90
C SER A 679 28.57 -13.54 -2.99
N VAL A 680 28.62 -14.82 -2.66
CA VAL A 680 27.55 -15.53 -1.95
C VAL A 680 28.04 -16.13 -0.64
N ARG A 681 27.14 -16.30 0.33
CA ARG A 681 27.41 -17.04 1.58
C ARG A 681 27.71 -18.51 1.31
N GLU A 682 28.31 -19.20 2.28
CA GLU A 682 28.76 -20.60 2.14
C GLU A 682 27.64 -21.55 1.70
N GLU A 683 26.47 -21.45 2.32
CA GLU A 683 25.29 -22.30 2.03
C GLU A 683 24.75 -22.14 0.60
N ASP A 684 25.08 -21.02 -0.06
CA ASP A 684 24.57 -20.65 -1.37
C ASP A 684 25.54 -21.03 -2.51
N LYS A 685 26.76 -21.49 -2.17
CA LYS A 685 27.83 -21.75 -3.15
C LYS A 685 27.46 -22.82 -4.17
N GLU A 686 26.81 -23.90 -3.75
CA GLU A 686 26.38 -24.96 -4.68
C GLU A 686 25.35 -24.42 -5.69
N ARG A 687 24.40 -23.61 -5.21
CA ARG A 687 23.30 -23.07 -6.02
C ARG A 687 23.78 -22.08 -7.08
N VAL A 688 24.80 -21.27 -6.77
CA VAL A 688 25.30 -20.26 -7.71
C VAL A 688 26.06 -20.86 -8.91
N ILE A 689 26.42 -22.16 -8.88
CA ILE A 689 27.11 -22.83 -9.99
C ILE A 689 26.28 -22.74 -11.27
N LYS A 690 24.96 -22.99 -11.20
CA LYS A 690 24.08 -22.97 -12.37
C LYS A 690 24.01 -21.57 -12.98
N THR A 691 23.83 -20.55 -12.14
CA THR A 691 23.87 -19.13 -12.52
C THR A 691 25.16 -18.79 -13.27
N ALA A 692 26.32 -19.18 -12.72
CA ALA A 692 27.62 -18.93 -13.34
C ALA A 692 27.77 -19.62 -14.70
N LYS A 693 27.38 -20.90 -14.80
CA LYS A 693 27.40 -21.68 -16.05
C LYS A 693 26.53 -21.02 -17.13
N ASN A 694 25.31 -20.63 -16.77
CA ASN A 694 24.37 -19.99 -17.70
C ASN A 694 24.95 -18.70 -18.28
N PHE A 695 25.47 -17.80 -17.43
CA PHE A 695 26.05 -16.55 -17.92
C PHE A 695 27.33 -16.74 -18.73
N GLN A 696 28.20 -17.69 -18.35
CA GLN A 696 29.41 -18.00 -19.12
C GLN A 696 29.05 -18.58 -20.50
N ALA A 697 28.00 -19.39 -20.61
CA ALA A 697 27.48 -19.88 -21.88
C ALA A 697 26.92 -18.74 -22.77
N LEU A 698 26.42 -17.66 -22.16
CA LEU A 698 26.01 -16.43 -22.86
C LEU A 698 27.17 -15.49 -23.21
N GLY A 699 28.42 -15.87 -22.88
CA GLY A 699 29.62 -15.12 -23.23
C GLY A 699 30.04 -14.04 -22.22
N TYR A 700 29.41 -13.97 -21.04
CA TYR A 700 29.85 -13.07 -19.98
C TYR A 700 31.10 -13.61 -19.27
N GLY A 701 31.98 -12.70 -18.85
CA GLY A 701 33.04 -13.06 -17.89
C GLY A 701 32.45 -13.25 -16.50
N ILE A 702 33.03 -14.12 -15.68
CA ILE A 702 32.64 -14.28 -14.27
C ILE A 702 33.73 -13.67 -13.39
N CYS A 703 33.35 -12.82 -12.43
CA CYS A 703 34.24 -12.38 -11.36
C CYS A 703 33.62 -12.63 -9.99
N ALA A 704 34.43 -12.95 -8.99
CA ALA A 704 33.92 -13.32 -7.67
C ALA A 704 34.90 -12.99 -6.55
N THR A 705 34.37 -12.82 -5.33
CA THR A 705 35.21 -12.72 -4.12
C THR A 705 35.95 -14.03 -3.87
N ARG A 706 37.14 -13.97 -3.26
CA ARG A 706 38.07 -15.12 -3.13
C ARG A 706 37.42 -16.45 -2.76
N GLY A 707 36.60 -16.49 -1.71
CA GLY A 707 35.94 -17.72 -1.26
C GLY A 707 34.94 -18.30 -2.26
N THR A 708 34.20 -17.44 -2.98
CA THR A 708 33.29 -17.84 -4.06
C THR A 708 34.08 -18.22 -5.33
N ALA A 709 35.12 -17.47 -5.67
CA ALA A 709 35.98 -17.73 -6.83
C ALA A 709 36.69 -19.08 -6.75
N GLN A 710 37.25 -19.40 -5.58
CA GLN A 710 37.90 -20.69 -5.33
C GLN A 710 36.92 -21.84 -5.55
N TYR A 711 35.75 -21.78 -4.91
CA TYR A 711 34.74 -22.83 -5.02
C TYR A 711 34.28 -23.03 -6.47
N LEU A 712 34.00 -21.96 -7.22
CA LEU A 712 33.59 -22.07 -8.62
C LEU A 712 34.70 -22.64 -9.52
N THR A 713 35.97 -22.28 -9.25
CA THR A 713 37.12 -22.80 -9.99
C THR A 713 37.30 -24.30 -9.76
N GLU A 714 37.14 -24.76 -8.51
CA GLU A 714 37.16 -26.19 -8.15
C GLU A 714 36.05 -26.98 -8.86
N HIS A 715 34.96 -26.32 -9.26
CA HIS A 715 33.85 -26.89 -10.04
C HIS A 715 33.96 -26.63 -11.56
N GLY A 716 35.14 -26.27 -12.05
CA GLY A 716 35.48 -26.20 -13.48
C GLY A 716 35.03 -24.91 -14.20
N LEU A 717 34.68 -23.85 -13.47
CA LEU A 717 34.34 -22.56 -14.05
C LEU A 717 35.55 -21.63 -14.18
N ILE A 718 35.54 -20.76 -15.18
CA ILE A 718 36.59 -19.75 -15.38
C ILE A 718 36.17 -18.48 -14.65
N VAL A 719 36.83 -18.17 -13.53
CA VAL A 719 36.46 -17.06 -12.65
C VAL A 719 37.65 -16.16 -12.37
N GLN A 720 37.46 -14.85 -12.55
CA GLN A 720 38.41 -13.84 -12.11
C GLN A 720 38.17 -13.52 -10.62
N ALA A 721 39.14 -13.80 -9.76
CA ALA A 721 39.09 -13.35 -8.37
C ALA A 721 39.19 -11.81 -8.30
N ILE A 722 38.37 -11.18 -7.44
CA ILE A 722 38.40 -9.74 -7.16
C ILE A 722 38.34 -9.49 -5.66
N ASN A 723 39.02 -8.44 -5.20
CA ASN A 723 39.05 -8.06 -3.79
C ASN A 723 37.71 -7.43 -3.36
N LYS A 724 37.30 -7.68 -2.11
CA LYS A 724 36.33 -6.81 -1.42
C LYS A 724 36.95 -5.43 -1.18
N VAL A 725 36.13 -4.42 -0.89
CA VAL A 725 36.64 -3.05 -0.64
C VAL A 725 37.72 -3.00 0.46
N PRO A 726 37.57 -3.69 1.60
CA PRO A 726 38.60 -3.70 2.64
C PRO A 726 39.90 -4.45 2.27
N GLU A 727 39.89 -5.28 1.23
CA GLU A 727 40.98 -6.20 0.88
C GLU A 727 42.04 -5.58 -0.05
N GLY A 728 41.85 -4.34 -0.51
CA GLY A 728 42.80 -3.59 -1.33
C GLY A 728 42.46 -3.53 -2.83
N ARG A 729 43.24 -2.78 -3.62
CA ARG A 729 42.94 -2.45 -5.03
C ARG A 729 43.56 -3.42 -6.05
N PRO A 730 42.93 -3.64 -7.22
CA PRO A 730 41.56 -3.20 -7.58
C PRO A 730 40.49 -4.02 -6.84
N HIS A 731 39.43 -3.38 -6.38
CA HIS A 731 38.30 -4.02 -5.68
C HIS A 731 36.98 -3.88 -6.45
N ILE A 732 35.95 -4.61 -6.03
CA ILE A 732 34.62 -4.60 -6.68
C ILE A 732 34.01 -3.20 -6.84
N GLY A 733 34.18 -2.32 -5.85
CA GLY A 733 33.72 -0.93 -5.97
C GLY A 733 34.37 -0.14 -7.11
N ASP A 734 35.64 -0.43 -7.46
CA ASP A 734 36.32 0.20 -8.59
C ASP A 734 35.78 -0.37 -9.92
N ALA A 735 35.60 -1.70 -10.00
CA ALA A 735 35.08 -2.37 -11.18
C ALA A 735 33.64 -1.91 -11.53
N LEU A 736 32.79 -1.69 -10.52
CA LEU A 736 31.44 -1.13 -10.71
C LEU A 736 31.51 0.29 -11.29
N LYS A 737 32.36 1.16 -10.71
CA LYS A 737 32.54 2.54 -11.19
C LYS A 737 33.15 2.63 -12.59
N ASN A 738 33.99 1.65 -12.95
CA ASN A 738 34.60 1.55 -14.27
C ASN A 738 33.66 0.95 -15.34
N GLY A 739 32.44 0.53 -14.97
CA GLY A 739 31.50 -0.11 -15.90
C GLY A 739 31.91 -1.51 -16.34
N GLU A 740 32.77 -2.20 -15.57
CA GLU A 740 33.23 -3.56 -15.91
C GLU A 740 32.21 -4.65 -15.55
N ILE A 741 31.27 -4.34 -14.65
CA ILE A 741 30.29 -5.29 -14.11
C ILE A 741 28.94 -5.09 -14.79
N ALA A 742 28.39 -6.17 -15.33
CA ALA A 742 27.08 -6.19 -15.98
C ALA A 742 25.93 -6.50 -15.01
N LEU A 743 26.21 -7.28 -13.96
CA LEU A 743 25.23 -7.72 -12.97
C LEU A 743 25.95 -8.14 -11.68
N VAL A 744 25.28 -7.93 -10.54
CA VAL A 744 25.73 -8.34 -9.21
C VAL A 744 24.79 -9.40 -8.65
N VAL A 745 25.33 -10.54 -8.22
CA VAL A 745 24.64 -11.47 -7.31
C VAL A 745 25.39 -11.45 -5.98
N ASN A 746 24.78 -10.87 -4.96
CA ASN A 746 25.37 -10.75 -3.64
C ASN A 746 24.42 -11.25 -2.55
N THR A 747 24.66 -12.47 -2.05
CA THR A 747 23.95 -12.97 -0.87
C THR A 747 24.82 -12.81 0.37
N VAL A 748 24.20 -12.43 1.48
CA VAL A 748 24.87 -12.23 2.75
C VAL A 748 24.30 -13.14 3.83
N SER A 749 25.16 -13.53 4.75
CA SER A 749 24.76 -14.08 6.03
C SER A 749 24.10 -12.99 6.89
N SER A 750 23.35 -13.40 7.90
CA SER A 750 22.64 -12.51 8.81
C SER A 750 23.54 -11.85 9.86
N ASP A 751 24.83 -12.18 9.91
CA ASP A 751 25.76 -11.54 10.83
C ASP A 751 25.97 -10.05 10.45
N PRO A 752 25.89 -9.12 11.43
CA PRO A 752 25.95 -7.69 11.16
C PRO A 752 27.22 -7.23 10.42
N GLN A 753 28.36 -7.91 10.68
CA GLN A 753 29.63 -7.56 10.06
C GLN A 753 29.59 -7.87 8.56
N SER A 754 29.15 -9.06 8.15
CA SER A 754 29.03 -9.43 6.73
C SER A 754 28.02 -8.57 5.98
N VAL A 755 26.91 -8.20 6.63
CA VAL A 755 25.92 -7.26 6.07
C VAL A 755 26.57 -5.90 5.81
N SER A 756 27.25 -5.35 6.81
CA SER A 756 27.95 -4.06 6.73
C SER A 756 29.08 -4.06 5.68
N ASP A 757 29.94 -5.09 5.70
CA ASP A 757 31.07 -5.20 4.77
C ASP A 757 30.62 -5.29 3.31
N SER A 758 29.43 -5.84 3.08
CA SER A 758 28.85 -5.99 1.74
C SER A 758 27.95 -4.81 1.33
N HIS A 759 27.58 -3.93 2.26
CA HIS A 759 26.69 -2.78 2.01
C HIS A 759 27.21 -1.90 0.87
N ILE A 760 28.51 -1.64 0.87
CA ILE A 760 29.15 -0.79 -0.15
C ILE A 760 29.02 -1.37 -1.57
N ILE A 761 28.95 -2.69 -1.72
CA ILE A 761 28.79 -3.35 -3.02
C ILE A 761 27.41 -3.02 -3.57
N ARG A 762 26.38 -3.25 -2.75
CA ARG A 762 24.99 -3.01 -3.11
C ARG A 762 24.68 -1.54 -3.35
N GLN A 763 25.18 -0.68 -2.47
CA GLN A 763 25.07 0.77 -2.63
C GLN A 763 25.73 1.25 -3.94
N SER A 764 26.94 0.74 -4.23
CA SER A 764 27.64 1.10 -5.48
C SER A 764 26.90 0.59 -6.71
N ALA A 765 26.36 -0.64 -6.68
CA ALA A 765 25.58 -1.20 -7.78
C ALA A 765 24.33 -0.36 -8.05
N LEU A 766 23.57 -0.01 -7.01
CA LEU A 766 22.39 0.86 -7.11
C LEU A 766 22.75 2.23 -7.70
N GLN A 767 23.84 2.86 -7.24
CA GLN A 767 24.29 4.17 -7.75
C GLN A 767 24.72 4.12 -9.22
N GLN A 768 25.39 3.04 -9.62
CA GLN A 768 25.83 2.84 -11.01
C GLN A 768 24.72 2.25 -11.91
N ARG A 769 23.52 2.01 -11.37
CA ARG A 769 22.39 1.36 -12.07
C ARG A 769 22.77 0.01 -12.68
N VAL A 770 23.57 -0.76 -11.96
CA VAL A 770 23.90 -2.15 -12.31
C VAL A 770 22.88 -3.05 -11.62
N PRO A 771 22.16 -3.92 -12.36
CA PRO A 771 21.20 -4.84 -11.77
C PRO A 771 21.84 -5.68 -10.68
N GLN A 772 21.15 -5.80 -9.55
CA GLN A 772 21.64 -6.52 -8.39
C GLN A 772 20.58 -7.47 -7.83
N TYR A 773 21.04 -8.66 -7.43
CA TYR A 773 20.22 -9.71 -6.85
C TYR A 773 20.79 -10.11 -5.51
N THR A 774 19.96 -10.05 -4.46
CA THR A 774 20.36 -10.42 -3.09
C THR A 774 19.99 -11.85 -2.71
N THR A 775 19.48 -12.63 -3.68
CA THR A 775 19.15 -14.05 -3.53
C THR A 775 19.80 -14.84 -4.66
N THR A 776 20.15 -16.10 -4.40
CA THR A 776 20.66 -17.00 -5.46
C THR A 776 19.58 -17.32 -6.48
N ALA A 777 18.33 -17.48 -6.04
CA ALA A 777 17.20 -17.79 -6.90
C ALA A 777 16.89 -16.66 -7.89
N GLY A 778 16.91 -15.39 -7.46
CA GLY A 778 16.77 -14.23 -8.36
C GLY A 778 17.91 -14.16 -9.38
N GLY A 779 19.14 -14.43 -8.95
CA GLY A 779 20.30 -14.53 -9.86
C GLY A 779 20.17 -15.65 -10.89
N GLU A 780 19.67 -16.82 -10.48
CA GLU A 780 19.38 -17.94 -11.37
C GLU A 780 18.27 -17.60 -12.37
N ALA A 781 17.14 -17.06 -11.90
CA ALA A 781 16.03 -16.64 -12.74
C ALA A 781 16.47 -15.60 -13.79
N MET A 782 17.32 -14.65 -13.40
CA MET A 782 17.90 -13.69 -14.33
C MET A 782 18.83 -14.33 -15.35
N SER A 783 19.59 -15.36 -14.96
CA SER A 783 20.45 -16.12 -15.89
C SER A 783 19.64 -16.90 -16.93
N GLU A 784 18.44 -17.38 -16.57
CA GLU A 784 17.48 -17.98 -17.51
C GLU A 784 16.81 -16.91 -18.38
N GLY A 785 16.42 -15.78 -17.79
CA GLY A 785 15.83 -14.65 -18.52
C GLY A 785 16.77 -14.05 -19.56
N ALA A 786 18.06 -13.94 -19.24
CA ALA A 786 19.09 -13.43 -20.14
C ALA A 786 19.20 -14.23 -21.46
N LYS A 787 18.80 -15.51 -21.47
CA LYS A 787 18.74 -16.33 -22.70
C LYS A 787 17.72 -15.81 -23.72
N SER A 788 16.72 -15.04 -23.26
CA SER A 788 15.66 -14.44 -24.10
C SER A 788 15.93 -12.97 -24.44
N ARG A 789 17.07 -12.40 -24.04
CA ARG A 789 17.39 -10.96 -24.22
C ARG A 789 17.19 -10.47 -25.65
N ASP A 790 17.64 -11.26 -26.62
CA ASP A 790 17.69 -10.87 -28.02
C ASP A 790 16.38 -11.18 -28.78
N TYR A 791 15.39 -11.81 -28.11
CA TYR A 791 14.08 -12.15 -28.69
C TYR A 791 12.95 -11.98 -27.67
N LEU A 792 12.23 -10.86 -27.76
CA LEU A 792 11.09 -10.54 -26.91
C LEU A 792 9.83 -10.32 -27.75
N GLY A 793 8.84 -11.21 -27.61
CA GLY A 793 7.53 -11.01 -28.23
C GLY A 793 6.73 -9.87 -27.58
N VAL A 794 5.75 -9.32 -28.27
CA VAL A 794 4.76 -8.41 -27.67
C VAL A 794 3.40 -9.08 -27.77
N TYR A 795 2.66 -9.09 -26.65
CA TYR A 795 1.37 -9.73 -26.54
C TYR A 795 0.36 -8.72 -26.01
N SER A 796 -0.79 -8.56 -26.67
CA SER A 796 -1.90 -7.81 -26.09
C SER A 796 -2.67 -8.66 -25.08
N VAL A 797 -3.28 -8.02 -24.08
CA VAL A 797 -4.12 -8.70 -23.09
C VAL A 797 -5.28 -9.42 -23.77
N GLN A 798 -5.86 -8.82 -24.81
CA GLN A 798 -6.99 -9.37 -25.56
C GLN A 798 -6.62 -10.66 -26.30
N GLU A 799 -5.44 -10.71 -26.94
CA GLU A 799 -4.95 -11.92 -27.60
C GLU A 799 -4.70 -13.04 -26.60
N LEU A 800 -4.06 -12.73 -25.46
CA LEU A 800 -3.82 -13.69 -24.38
C LEU A 800 -5.13 -14.26 -23.85
N HIS A 801 -6.11 -13.42 -23.53
CA HIS A 801 -7.42 -13.87 -23.02
C HIS A 801 -8.23 -14.61 -24.10
N GLY A 802 -8.11 -14.23 -25.37
CA GLY A 802 -8.71 -14.95 -26.49
C GLY A 802 -8.22 -16.39 -26.60
N ARG A 803 -6.92 -16.63 -26.37
CA ARG A 803 -6.34 -17.98 -26.33
C ARG A 803 -6.92 -18.86 -25.21
N LEU A 804 -7.15 -18.28 -24.03
CA LEU A 804 -7.71 -18.99 -22.89
C LEU A 804 -9.17 -19.39 -23.10
N LYS A 805 -9.98 -18.50 -23.70
CA LYS A 805 -11.39 -18.79 -24.01
C LYS A 805 -11.59 -19.91 -25.04
N ASN A 806 -10.66 -20.06 -25.98
CA ASN A 806 -10.74 -21.11 -27.01
C ASN A 806 -10.32 -22.50 -26.49
N ARG A 807 -9.83 -22.60 -25.26
CA ARG A 807 -9.39 -23.85 -24.62
C ARG A 807 -10.37 -24.41 -23.58
N ASN A 808 -11.20 -23.56 -22.98
CA ASN A 808 -12.30 -23.94 -22.09
C ASN A 808 -13.55 -24.25 -22.91
#